data_AF-A0AAW0QRK2-F1
#
_entry.id   AF-A0AAW0QRK2-F1
#
_cell.length_a   1.000
_cell.length_b   1.000
_cell.length_c   1.000
_cell.angle_alpha   90.00
_cell.angle_beta   90.00
_cell.angle_gamma   90.00
#
_symmetry.space_group_name_H-M   'P 1'
#
loop_
_entity.id
_entity.type
_entity.pdbx_description
1 polymer ?
#
loop_
_entity_poly.entity_id
_entity_poly.type
_entity_poly.pdbx_seq_one_letter_code
_entity_poly.pdbx_strand_id
1 'polypeptide(L)'
;MRSASLNAVAGFVVSAAVIVDTALAQAARPNEYIVEYASGTNALRARDSLASKGDIRVRKSYNSAVFSGASIETEAFDFDGLSAMPEVANVWRNNIVALPPKDPQAEKAEPYKALDYAVHNSTGVSKLHSAGVLGKGALVGIVDTGVWWEHPALGGCIGPECKVTGGYDLVGDIHWRPGLEKHPDDDPKDNGGHGTHVAGIVAGENEYWSGVAPKANIRMYKVFSDATGEESDDATVIEGFLMAAEDGVDIITCSIGNFNGWSQNAWAVVADRLVDEGIFISISAGNEGSAGPFFGSTGSSGKNVLAVASIANEKLPVKTWTAIYSNPEGPSTNASEAYLPAGGIFPTTASGFEILPLNLDTTVVDDACKPYPSDAPRLENVIPLVRRGTCDFVTKVTNLAALGAKHVLIYNNAGVIIEPQTVSGVRAAMISAELGAKIIGTVKAGGNVTADFTNDSEIPSFVDWPAGGKASDFTTWGASYDLAVKPDVGAPGGKIFSTYLDNTYSILSGTSMACPYVAGVAALWVGQFGGRATHGKEWARALGRRIISSGQALPWYDGANTDYNFTAPVEQVGTGLVDAWKVLHYDTQLEFNTMGLNDTHYFNRYHKVQLTNNGKENIVYTFSHAPAAGLETYECAAADDCRIKPWKNLKAIKLEAIVTRLPAPFTLKPGESKAIEVNFDNPDKLGWNAAALPAYSGSIRIKGSNGEELSVPYFGLGANLKEVISPIFRKGYPVAVSGANNTPIAVKSSYTFDYSDAVLDFPRITARLKWGSAQIRWDIFEDSWTEREWKWPLKVGENGYVGTVHGIDKSTGSVDYPNMTVTFPVVWAHRNADEATLQLNHEYWWPEGKLGNGEKLKPGNYSMRFAALNPFGVPENGNQWSVFKTPKITVL
;
A
#
# COMPACT_ATOMS: atom_id res chain seq x y z
N MET A 1 -34.96 39.60 -40.60
CA MET A 1 -34.86 40.41 -39.35
C MET A 1 -34.99 39.46 -38.16
N ARG A 2 -34.03 39.53 -37.22
CA ARG A 2 -33.95 38.94 -35.85
C ARG A 2 -33.81 37.40 -35.79
N SER A 3 -32.59 36.83 -35.59
CA SER A 3 -31.85 36.55 -34.32
C SER A 3 -32.49 35.40 -33.50
N ALA A 4 -31.83 34.37 -32.94
CA ALA A 4 -30.43 34.08 -32.63
C ALA A 4 -30.22 32.56 -32.37
N SER A 5 -28.97 32.11 -32.56
CA SER A 5 -28.21 30.96 -32.00
C SER A 5 -28.88 29.86 -31.15
N LEU A 6 -28.71 28.59 -31.56
CA LEU A 6 -28.63 27.41 -30.69
C LEU A 6 -27.29 26.68 -30.91
N ASN A 7 -26.51 26.50 -29.83
CA ASN A 7 -25.37 25.59 -29.76
C ASN A 7 -25.87 24.16 -29.53
N ALA A 8 -25.40 23.21 -30.33
CA ALA A 8 -25.64 21.79 -30.18
C ALA A 8 -24.54 21.15 -29.32
N VAL A 9 -24.94 20.47 -28.25
CA VAL A 9 -24.10 19.58 -27.43
C VAL A 9 -24.17 18.19 -28.06
N ALA A 10 -23.04 17.66 -28.50
CA ALA A 10 -22.92 16.29 -29.01
C ALA A 10 -22.73 15.32 -27.84
N GLY A 11 -23.73 14.46 -27.62
CA GLY A 11 -23.66 13.31 -26.71
C GLY A 11 -22.90 12.16 -27.36
N PHE A 12 -22.01 11.53 -26.59
CA PHE A 12 -21.37 10.26 -26.96
C PHE A 12 -22.32 9.10 -26.66
N VAL A 13 -22.59 8.30 -27.70
CA VAL A 13 -23.30 7.03 -27.63
C VAL A 13 -22.28 5.95 -27.26
N VAL A 14 -22.46 5.31 -26.09
CA VAL A 14 -21.78 4.06 -25.74
C VAL A 14 -22.67 2.91 -26.21
N SER A 15 -22.16 2.06 -27.10
CA SER A 15 -22.86 0.87 -27.58
C SER A 15 -22.84 -0.24 -26.52
N ALA A 16 -24.04 -0.69 -26.16
CA ALA A 16 -24.30 -1.89 -25.37
C ALA A 16 -24.03 -3.16 -26.18
N ALA A 17 -23.42 -4.18 -25.55
CA ALA A 17 -23.92 -5.56 -25.50
C ALA A 17 -22.85 -6.52 -24.95
N VAL A 18 -22.99 -6.92 -23.68
CA VAL A 18 -22.94 -8.34 -23.28
C VAL A 18 -24.07 -8.53 -22.26
N ILE A 19 -25.15 -9.15 -22.71
CA ILE A 19 -26.24 -9.64 -21.86
C ILE A 19 -25.80 -11.03 -21.41
N VAL A 20 -25.42 -11.17 -20.15
CA VAL A 20 -25.46 -12.45 -19.43
C VAL A 20 -26.13 -12.20 -18.08
N ASP A 21 -27.31 -12.79 -17.97
CA ASP A 21 -28.14 -13.07 -16.80
C ASP A 21 -28.63 -11.92 -15.89
N THR A 22 -29.79 -11.37 -16.26
CA THR A 22 -30.70 -10.59 -15.41
C THR A 22 -31.38 -11.43 -14.30
N ALA A 23 -30.90 -12.64 -13.99
CA ALA A 23 -31.42 -13.50 -12.93
C ALA A 23 -30.63 -13.46 -11.61
N LEU A 24 -29.42 -12.87 -11.56
CA LEU A 24 -28.65 -12.64 -10.32
C LEU A 24 -29.04 -11.32 -9.62
N ALA A 25 -30.33 -11.03 -9.60
CA ALA A 25 -30.87 -9.88 -8.90
C ALA A 25 -30.63 -10.01 -7.39
N GLN A 26 -29.93 -9.02 -6.82
CA GLN A 26 -30.43 -8.34 -5.62
C GLN A 26 -30.39 -9.13 -4.29
N ALA A 27 -29.32 -9.88 -4.02
CA ALA A 27 -29.06 -10.35 -2.65
C ALA A 27 -28.44 -9.21 -1.83
N ALA A 28 -29.05 -8.82 -0.71
CA ALA A 28 -28.44 -7.93 0.27
C ALA A 28 -27.16 -8.55 0.82
N ARG A 29 -26.11 -7.75 1.00
CA ARG A 29 -24.88 -8.15 1.66
C ARG A 29 -25.19 -8.34 3.14
N PRO A 30 -25.11 -9.58 3.62
CA PRO A 30 -25.37 -9.90 5.01
C PRO A 30 -24.14 -9.50 5.86
N ASN A 31 -24.27 -9.36 7.18
CA ASN A 31 -23.10 -9.02 8.00
C ASN A 31 -22.15 -10.22 8.01
N GLU A 32 -20.96 -10.02 7.47
CA GLU A 32 -19.92 -11.05 7.47
C GLU A 32 -18.88 -10.75 8.56
N TYR A 33 -18.60 -11.76 9.36
CA TYR A 33 -17.64 -11.71 10.44
C TYR A 33 -16.66 -12.87 10.35
N ILE A 34 -15.44 -12.63 10.84
CA ILE A 34 -14.48 -13.67 11.17
C ILE A 34 -14.54 -13.84 12.69
N VAL A 35 -14.80 -15.06 13.15
CA VAL A 35 -14.84 -15.39 14.57
C VAL A 35 -13.71 -16.36 14.92
N GLU A 36 -12.98 -16.07 15.98
CA GLU A 36 -12.03 -17.01 16.59
C GLU A 36 -12.70 -17.72 17.75
N TYR A 37 -12.45 -19.03 17.88
CA TYR A 37 -13.00 -19.82 18.97
C TYR A 37 -12.18 -19.72 20.25
N ALA A 38 -12.86 -19.80 21.39
CA ALA A 38 -12.24 -19.84 22.71
C ALA A 38 -11.24 -21.00 22.83
N SER A 39 -10.06 -20.71 23.39
CA SER A 39 -9.00 -21.71 23.58
C SER A 39 -9.49 -22.93 24.36
N GLY A 40 -9.10 -24.13 23.92
CA GLY A 40 -9.54 -25.40 24.51
C GLY A 40 -10.90 -25.90 24.03
N THR A 41 -11.62 -25.12 23.21
CA THR A 41 -12.86 -25.57 22.56
C THR A 41 -12.53 -26.46 21.36
N ASN A 42 -13.30 -27.54 21.16
CA ASN A 42 -13.18 -28.32 19.93
C ASN A 42 -13.80 -27.53 18.76
N ALA A 43 -13.01 -27.26 17.71
CA ALA A 43 -13.41 -26.41 16.59
C ALA A 43 -14.73 -26.84 15.92
N LEU A 44 -14.92 -28.15 15.71
CA LEU A 44 -16.17 -28.68 15.12
C LEU A 44 -17.37 -28.45 16.03
N ARG A 45 -17.20 -28.64 17.35
CA ARG A 45 -18.28 -28.36 18.31
C ARG A 45 -18.60 -26.87 18.40
N ALA A 46 -17.59 -26.00 18.38
CA ALA A 46 -17.80 -24.54 18.37
C ALA A 46 -18.55 -24.10 17.12
N ARG A 47 -18.12 -24.60 15.94
CA ARG A 47 -18.81 -24.39 14.67
C ARG A 47 -20.26 -24.85 14.71
N ASP A 48 -20.52 -26.08 15.17
CA ASP A 48 -21.88 -26.63 15.25
C ASP A 48 -22.75 -25.88 16.25
N SER A 49 -22.17 -25.41 17.37
CA SER A 49 -22.85 -24.53 18.33
C SER A 49 -23.28 -23.22 17.67
N LEU A 50 -22.37 -22.54 16.97
CA LEU A 50 -22.68 -21.31 16.24
C LEU A 50 -23.72 -21.51 15.16
N ALA A 51 -23.55 -22.53 14.31
CA ALA A 51 -24.50 -22.85 13.24
C ALA A 51 -25.89 -23.25 13.77
N SER A 52 -25.98 -23.74 15.02
CA SER A 52 -27.27 -24.02 15.66
C SER A 52 -28.03 -22.76 16.09
N LYS A 53 -27.39 -21.59 16.10
CA LYS A 53 -28.00 -20.28 16.41
C LYS A 53 -28.74 -19.71 15.20
N GLY A 54 -29.69 -20.49 14.66
CA GLY A 54 -30.74 -20.10 13.70
C GLY A 54 -30.30 -19.39 12.42
N ASP A 55 -29.87 -18.14 12.54
CA ASP A 55 -29.55 -17.21 11.46
C ASP A 55 -28.05 -17.18 11.09
N ILE A 56 -27.18 -17.79 11.91
CA ILE A 56 -25.75 -17.86 11.60
C ILE A 56 -25.48 -18.90 10.51
N ARG A 57 -25.08 -18.43 9.32
CA ARG A 57 -24.55 -19.26 8.23
C ARG A 57 -23.02 -19.28 8.30
N VAL A 58 -22.44 -20.44 8.54
CA VAL A 58 -20.98 -20.62 8.45
C VAL A 58 -20.57 -20.68 6.98
N ARG A 59 -19.73 -19.74 6.54
CA ARG A 59 -19.20 -19.65 5.17
C ARG A 59 -17.92 -20.47 5.01
N LYS A 60 -16.96 -20.31 5.92
CA LYS A 60 -15.73 -21.10 5.98
C LYS A 60 -15.41 -21.48 7.41
N SER A 61 -14.88 -22.68 7.61
CA SER A 61 -14.30 -23.09 8.90
C SER A 61 -12.78 -23.18 8.78
N TYR A 62 -12.10 -22.70 9.81
CA TYR A 62 -10.65 -22.72 9.92
C TYR A 62 -10.25 -23.58 11.12
N ASN A 63 -9.30 -24.49 10.89
CA ASN A 63 -8.80 -25.36 11.94
C ASN A 63 -7.32 -25.65 11.71
N SER A 64 -6.49 -24.64 11.95
CA SER A 64 -5.03 -24.74 11.88
C SER A 64 -4.42 -24.64 13.29
N ALA A 65 -3.11 -24.85 13.38
CA ALA A 65 -2.37 -24.70 14.64
C ALA A 65 -2.40 -23.26 15.18
N VAL A 66 -2.53 -22.25 14.30
CA VAL A 66 -2.46 -20.82 14.67
C VAL A 66 -3.81 -20.13 14.72
N PHE A 67 -4.84 -20.71 14.10
CA PHE A 67 -6.17 -20.13 14.00
C PHE A 67 -7.25 -21.20 13.96
N SER A 68 -8.15 -21.15 14.94
CA SER A 68 -9.34 -21.97 15.01
C SER A 68 -10.56 -21.07 15.06
N GLY A 69 -11.43 -21.17 14.06
CA GLY A 69 -12.50 -20.19 13.88
C GLY A 69 -13.36 -20.45 12.66
N ALA A 70 -14.16 -19.45 12.29
CA ALA A 70 -14.97 -19.48 11.07
C ALA A 70 -15.18 -18.07 10.50
N SER A 71 -15.37 -17.99 9.19
CA SER A 71 -16.09 -16.87 8.59
C SER A 71 -17.56 -17.20 8.60
N ILE A 72 -18.37 -16.26 9.09
CA ILE A 72 -19.80 -16.44 9.29
C ILE A 72 -20.56 -15.26 8.71
N GLU A 73 -21.82 -15.52 8.44
CA GLU A 73 -22.80 -14.58 7.98
C GLU A 73 -24.00 -14.59 8.92
N THR A 74 -24.52 -13.41 9.27
CA THR A 74 -25.72 -13.28 10.10
C THR A 74 -26.38 -11.90 9.96
N GLU A 75 -27.70 -11.86 10.09
CA GLU A 75 -28.50 -10.65 10.27
C GLU A 75 -28.98 -10.43 11.71
N ALA A 76 -29.00 -11.48 12.54
CA ALA A 76 -29.53 -11.47 13.90
C ALA A 76 -28.50 -11.11 14.99
N PHE A 77 -27.20 -11.16 14.67
CA PHE A 77 -26.13 -10.88 15.62
C PHE A 77 -25.19 -9.78 15.12
N ASP A 78 -24.88 -8.85 16.02
CA ASP A 78 -23.86 -7.83 15.83
C ASP A 78 -22.53 -8.25 16.50
N PHE A 79 -21.52 -7.38 16.41
CA PHE A 79 -20.21 -7.60 17.03
C PHE A 79 -20.31 -7.89 18.54
N ASP A 80 -21.15 -7.15 19.29
CA ASP A 80 -21.27 -7.30 20.74
C ASP A 80 -21.97 -8.61 21.10
N GLY A 81 -23.02 -8.99 20.35
CA GLY A 81 -23.75 -10.24 20.51
C GLY A 81 -22.90 -11.47 20.21
N LEU A 82 -22.07 -11.43 19.16
CA LEU A 82 -21.09 -12.48 18.86
C LEU A 82 -19.99 -12.55 19.93
N SER A 83 -19.48 -11.40 20.37
CA SER A 83 -18.41 -11.34 21.40
C SER A 83 -18.88 -11.82 22.77
N ALA A 84 -20.18 -11.80 23.05
CA ALA A 84 -20.75 -12.30 24.30
C ALA A 84 -20.93 -13.83 24.32
N MET A 85 -20.72 -14.53 23.20
CA MET A 85 -20.88 -15.97 23.11
C MET A 85 -19.72 -16.70 23.80
N PRO A 86 -19.96 -17.66 24.71
CA PRO A 86 -18.90 -18.37 25.44
C PRO A 86 -17.88 -19.09 24.54
N GLU A 87 -18.30 -19.53 23.37
CA GLU A 87 -17.46 -20.21 22.38
C GLU A 87 -16.59 -19.28 21.53
N VAL A 88 -16.81 -17.95 21.58
CA VAL A 88 -16.11 -16.96 20.76
C VAL A 88 -15.07 -16.21 21.61
N ALA A 89 -13.82 -16.19 21.15
CA ALA A 89 -12.73 -15.42 21.75
C ALA A 89 -12.62 -14.01 21.18
N ASN A 90 -12.74 -13.90 19.86
CA ASN A 90 -12.57 -12.65 19.12
C ASN A 90 -13.53 -12.61 17.94
N VAL A 91 -13.94 -11.40 17.56
CA VAL A 91 -14.78 -11.11 16.41
C VAL A 91 -14.10 -10.03 15.59
N TRP A 92 -14.11 -10.18 14.28
CA TRP A 92 -13.69 -9.14 13.34
C TRP A 92 -14.70 -9.03 12.22
N ARG A 93 -14.85 -7.84 11.63
CA ARG A 93 -15.57 -7.68 10.37
C ARG A 93 -14.76 -8.31 9.25
N ASN A 94 -15.41 -9.04 8.34
CA ASN A 94 -14.79 -9.48 7.09
C ASN A 94 -14.76 -8.30 6.11
N ASN A 95 -13.63 -7.62 5.95
CA ASN A 95 -13.55 -6.46 5.06
C ASN A 95 -13.25 -6.90 3.63
N ILE A 96 -13.73 -6.11 2.66
CA ILE A 96 -13.35 -6.28 1.25
C ILE A 96 -11.92 -5.80 1.08
N VAL A 97 -11.15 -6.60 0.37
CA VAL A 97 -9.82 -6.27 -0.11
C VAL A 97 -9.93 -6.09 -1.61
N ALA A 98 -9.50 -4.94 -2.12
CA ALA A 98 -9.57 -4.64 -3.54
C ALA A 98 -8.19 -4.28 -4.06
N LEU A 99 -7.85 -4.77 -5.25
CA LEU A 99 -6.73 -4.25 -6.00
C LEU A 99 -7.21 -3.14 -6.93
N PRO A 100 -6.46 -2.03 -7.08
CA PRO A 100 -6.77 -1.05 -8.09
C PRO A 100 -6.81 -1.74 -9.47
N PRO A 101 -7.72 -1.31 -10.37
CA PRO A 101 -7.82 -1.91 -11.69
C PRO A 101 -6.47 -1.85 -12.43
N LYS A 102 -6.23 -2.83 -13.32
CA LYS A 102 -5.02 -2.96 -14.14
C LYS A 102 -4.51 -1.58 -14.55
N ASP A 103 -3.26 -1.28 -14.20
CA ASP A 103 -2.64 -0.01 -14.57
C ASP A 103 -2.80 0.19 -16.09
N PRO A 104 -3.59 1.18 -16.56
CA PRO A 104 -3.74 1.44 -17.97
C PRO A 104 -2.41 1.85 -18.63
N GLN A 105 -1.40 2.20 -17.82
CA GLN A 105 -0.04 2.48 -18.21
C GLN A 105 0.91 1.29 -18.01
N ALA A 106 0.42 0.08 -17.73
CA ALA A 106 1.27 -1.11 -17.73
C ALA A 106 1.99 -1.21 -19.09
N GLU A 107 3.26 -0.79 -19.09
CA GLU A 107 4.05 -0.77 -20.31
C GLU A 107 4.42 -2.22 -20.62
N LYS A 108 3.80 -2.80 -21.64
CA LYS A 108 4.28 -4.07 -22.19
C LYS A 108 5.74 -3.91 -22.60
N ALA A 109 6.55 -4.87 -22.20
CA ALA A 109 7.96 -4.94 -22.52
C ALA A 109 8.27 -6.35 -23.03
N GLU A 110 9.00 -6.42 -24.13
CA GLU A 110 9.52 -7.68 -24.66
C GLU A 110 10.93 -7.94 -24.07
N PRO A 111 11.45 -9.18 -24.08
CA PRO A 111 12.60 -9.54 -23.25
C PRO A 111 13.93 -9.75 -23.99
N TYR A 112 14.80 -8.75 -24.22
CA TYR A 112 16.19 -9.02 -24.61
C TYR A 112 17.26 -8.07 -24.02
N LYS A 113 18.49 -8.59 -23.91
CA LYS A 113 19.78 -8.01 -23.43
C LYS A 113 19.76 -6.76 -22.54
N ALA A 114 19.65 -6.98 -21.22
CA ALA A 114 20.33 -6.12 -20.24
C ALA A 114 21.52 -6.88 -19.66
N LEU A 115 22.75 -6.40 -19.89
CA LEU A 115 23.95 -6.91 -19.22
C LEU A 115 24.06 -6.44 -17.76
N ASP A 116 23.04 -5.73 -17.24
CA ASP A 116 23.12 -5.05 -15.95
C ASP A 116 21.70 -4.72 -15.42
N TYR A 117 20.95 -5.72 -14.94
CA TYR A 117 19.69 -5.46 -14.21
C TYR A 117 20.02 -4.77 -12.88
N ALA A 118 20.19 -3.45 -12.95
CA ALA A 118 20.78 -2.61 -11.91
C ALA A 118 20.06 -2.68 -10.56
N VAL A 119 18.79 -3.12 -10.54
CA VAL A 119 17.97 -3.31 -9.33
C VAL A 119 18.67 -4.20 -8.28
N HIS A 120 19.57 -5.10 -8.69
CA HIS A 120 20.30 -6.00 -7.81
C HIS A 120 21.63 -5.46 -7.27
N ASN A 121 22.13 -4.34 -7.80
CA ASN A 121 23.47 -3.86 -7.50
C ASN A 121 23.54 -3.19 -6.12
N SER A 122 22.66 -2.26 -5.82
CA SER A 122 22.59 -1.58 -4.51
C SER A 122 22.26 -2.50 -3.35
N THR A 123 21.42 -3.51 -3.58
CA THR A 123 20.99 -4.45 -2.53
C THR A 123 22.00 -5.57 -2.28
N GLY A 124 23.02 -5.72 -3.13
CA GLY A 124 24.01 -6.79 -3.05
C GLY A 124 23.55 -8.14 -3.60
N VAL A 125 22.34 -8.23 -4.19
CA VAL A 125 21.83 -9.47 -4.81
C VAL A 125 22.73 -9.90 -5.98
N SER A 126 23.24 -8.97 -6.80
CA SER A 126 24.11 -9.32 -7.93
C SER A 126 25.44 -9.95 -7.48
N LYS A 127 25.94 -9.56 -6.31
CA LYS A 127 27.11 -10.19 -5.68
C LYS A 127 26.81 -11.63 -5.24
N LEU A 128 25.61 -11.88 -4.69
CA LEU A 128 25.17 -13.21 -4.28
C LEU A 128 24.99 -14.13 -5.48
N HIS A 129 24.37 -13.65 -6.55
CA HIS A 129 24.23 -14.39 -7.81
C HIS A 129 25.59 -14.76 -8.39
N SER A 130 26.54 -13.81 -8.39
CA SER A 130 27.93 -14.06 -8.84
C SER A 130 28.65 -15.10 -7.98
N ALA A 131 28.27 -15.24 -6.71
CA ALA A 131 28.77 -16.28 -5.80
C ALA A 131 28.02 -17.62 -5.91
N GLY A 132 27.04 -17.74 -6.82
CA GLY A 132 26.25 -18.96 -7.02
C GLY A 132 25.10 -19.14 -6.02
N VAL A 133 24.79 -18.13 -5.21
CA VAL A 133 23.65 -18.15 -4.28
C VAL A 133 22.40 -17.68 -5.02
N LEU A 134 21.55 -18.63 -5.40
CA LEU A 134 20.41 -18.40 -6.30
C LEU A 134 19.05 -18.84 -5.71
N GLY A 135 19.01 -19.24 -4.43
CA GLY A 135 17.78 -19.64 -3.74
C GLY A 135 17.32 -21.09 -3.97
N LYS A 136 18.21 -21.97 -4.46
CA LYS A 136 17.90 -23.39 -4.68
C LYS A 136 17.42 -24.06 -3.40
N GLY A 137 16.25 -24.72 -3.46
CA GLY A 137 15.68 -25.45 -2.33
C GLY A 137 14.74 -24.62 -1.45
N ALA A 138 14.61 -23.31 -1.70
CA ALA A 138 13.57 -22.50 -1.08
C ALA A 138 12.21 -22.75 -1.73
N LEU A 139 11.16 -22.82 -0.91
CA LEU A 139 9.76 -22.87 -1.36
C LEU A 139 9.03 -21.62 -0.88
N VAL A 140 8.57 -20.81 -1.84
CA VAL A 140 7.91 -19.52 -1.60
C VAL A 140 6.41 -19.63 -1.94
N GLY A 141 5.56 -19.44 -0.94
CA GLY A 141 4.13 -19.21 -1.13
C GLY A 141 3.85 -17.77 -1.54
N ILE A 142 3.15 -17.57 -2.64
CA ILE A 142 2.70 -16.25 -3.10
C ILE A 142 1.19 -16.20 -2.98
N VAL A 143 0.67 -15.23 -2.22
CA VAL A 143 -0.78 -15.01 -2.05
C VAL A 143 -1.15 -13.74 -2.81
N ASP A 144 -1.74 -13.91 -4.00
CA ASP A 144 -1.88 -12.83 -5.00
C ASP A 144 -3.02 -13.12 -6.02
N THR A 145 -2.99 -12.54 -7.21
CA THR A 145 -4.01 -12.68 -8.28
C THR A 145 -3.91 -13.97 -9.10
N GLY A 146 -2.95 -14.84 -8.77
CA GLY A 146 -2.62 -16.06 -9.52
C GLY A 146 -1.27 -15.97 -10.22
N VAL A 147 -0.92 -17.01 -10.98
CA VAL A 147 0.31 -17.08 -11.78
C VAL A 147 0.04 -17.57 -13.20
N TRP A 148 0.62 -16.89 -14.20
CA TRP A 148 0.75 -17.42 -15.55
C TRP A 148 1.91 -18.43 -15.59
N TRP A 149 1.65 -19.65 -15.10
CA TRP A 149 2.68 -20.69 -14.95
C TRP A 149 3.26 -21.19 -16.29
N GLU A 150 2.58 -20.93 -17.42
CA GLU A 150 3.10 -21.18 -18.78
C GLU A 150 4.22 -20.21 -19.19
N HIS A 151 4.48 -19.16 -18.38
CA HIS A 151 5.53 -18.19 -18.68
C HIS A 151 6.90 -18.88 -18.76
N PRO A 152 7.68 -18.74 -19.85
CA PRO A 152 8.99 -19.39 -19.99
C PRO A 152 9.95 -19.04 -18.85
N ALA A 153 9.97 -17.76 -18.42
CA ALA A 153 10.79 -17.33 -17.30
C ALA A 153 10.35 -17.88 -15.93
N LEU A 154 9.14 -18.44 -15.85
CA LEU A 154 8.62 -19.15 -14.67
C LEU A 154 8.65 -20.68 -14.86
N GLY A 155 9.39 -21.17 -15.84
CA GLY A 155 9.59 -22.59 -16.11
C GLY A 155 8.60 -23.21 -17.09
N GLY A 156 7.53 -22.51 -17.46
CA GLY A 156 6.59 -22.94 -18.51
C GLY A 156 5.70 -24.14 -18.15
N CYS A 157 5.58 -24.48 -16.86
CA CYS A 157 4.75 -25.59 -16.40
C CYS A 157 4.36 -25.45 -14.93
N ILE A 158 3.32 -26.18 -14.52
CA ILE A 158 2.89 -26.35 -13.13
C ILE A 158 2.94 -27.82 -12.72
N GLY A 159 3.43 -28.10 -11.51
CA GLY A 159 3.48 -29.44 -10.92
C GLY A 159 4.76 -29.71 -10.13
N PRO A 160 4.90 -30.87 -9.46
CA PRO A 160 5.98 -31.13 -8.49
C PRO A 160 7.41 -30.96 -9.03
N GLU A 161 7.63 -31.20 -10.32
CA GLU A 161 8.93 -31.07 -11.00
C GLU A 161 9.13 -29.71 -11.69
N CYS A 162 8.14 -28.82 -11.59
CA CYS A 162 8.17 -27.48 -12.17
C CYS A 162 8.61 -26.45 -11.14
N LYS A 163 9.02 -25.27 -11.61
CA LYS A 163 9.31 -24.11 -10.74
C LYS A 163 8.05 -23.68 -9.98
N VAL A 164 6.91 -23.60 -10.68
CA VAL A 164 5.60 -23.47 -10.03
C VAL A 164 5.16 -24.87 -9.63
N THR A 165 5.32 -25.20 -8.36
CA THR A 165 5.14 -26.58 -7.86
C THR A 165 3.67 -26.97 -7.66
N GLY A 166 2.77 -26.01 -7.75
CA GLY A 166 1.34 -26.14 -7.49
C GLY A 166 0.76 -24.85 -6.93
N GLY A 167 -0.44 -24.94 -6.38
CA GLY A 167 -1.18 -23.80 -5.87
C GLY A 167 -2.66 -24.12 -5.75
N TYR A 168 -3.45 -23.09 -5.47
CA TYR A 168 -4.92 -23.21 -5.38
C TYR A 168 -5.57 -21.86 -5.70
N ASP A 169 -6.71 -21.89 -6.39
CA ASP A 169 -7.60 -20.74 -6.54
C ASP A 169 -8.68 -20.79 -5.47
N LEU A 170 -8.69 -19.79 -4.58
CA LEU A 170 -9.65 -19.69 -3.48
C LEU A 170 -10.95 -18.98 -3.88
N VAL A 171 -11.01 -18.36 -5.05
CA VAL A 171 -12.14 -17.52 -5.49
C VAL A 171 -12.81 -18.08 -6.74
N GLY A 172 -12.03 -18.49 -7.73
CA GLY A 172 -12.47 -18.98 -9.03
C GLY A 172 -12.51 -17.91 -10.12
N ASP A 173 -12.71 -18.36 -11.36
CA ASP A 173 -12.70 -17.54 -12.59
C ASP A 173 -14.01 -16.73 -12.84
N ILE A 174 -14.81 -16.51 -11.79
CA ILE A 174 -16.06 -15.74 -11.87
C ILE A 174 -15.84 -14.32 -11.34
N HIS A 175 -16.68 -13.36 -11.75
CA HIS A 175 -16.74 -12.08 -11.05
C HIS A 175 -17.36 -12.30 -9.65
N TRP A 176 -16.51 -12.32 -8.63
CA TRP A 176 -16.95 -12.43 -7.25
C TRP A 176 -17.24 -11.04 -6.67
N ARG A 177 -18.28 -10.97 -5.85
CA ARG A 177 -18.60 -9.85 -4.97
C ARG A 177 -19.23 -10.42 -3.69
N PRO A 178 -19.14 -9.73 -2.54
CA PRO A 178 -19.73 -10.20 -1.30
C PRO A 178 -21.21 -10.58 -1.45
N GLY A 179 -21.61 -11.66 -0.78
CA GLY A 179 -22.92 -12.30 -0.93
C GLY A 179 -22.98 -13.40 -2.00
N LEU A 180 -22.08 -13.41 -3.00
CA LEU A 180 -21.97 -14.50 -3.98
C LEU A 180 -21.10 -15.65 -3.46
N GLU A 181 -21.38 -16.87 -3.90
CA GLU A 181 -20.54 -18.03 -3.63
C GLU A 181 -19.26 -18.00 -4.48
N LYS A 182 -18.15 -18.44 -3.90
CA LYS A 182 -16.87 -18.63 -4.59
C LYS A 182 -16.83 -20.00 -5.25
N HIS A 183 -16.07 -20.14 -6.33
CA HIS A 183 -15.88 -21.39 -7.07
C HIS A 183 -14.40 -21.79 -7.07
N PRO A 184 -13.83 -22.16 -5.91
CA PRO A 184 -12.43 -22.50 -5.81
C PRO A 184 -12.08 -23.78 -6.60
N ASP A 185 -10.86 -23.83 -7.12
CA ASP A 185 -10.31 -24.97 -7.85
C ASP A 185 -8.78 -25.05 -7.75
N ASP A 186 -8.19 -26.08 -8.37
CA ASP A 186 -6.75 -26.36 -8.30
C ASP A 186 -5.90 -25.55 -9.31
N ASP A 187 -6.49 -24.69 -10.16
CA ASP A 187 -5.77 -23.91 -11.17
C ASP A 187 -5.57 -22.45 -10.73
N PRO A 188 -4.40 -22.09 -10.17
CA PRO A 188 -4.13 -20.73 -9.70
C PRO A 188 -3.79 -19.78 -10.88
N LYS A 189 -4.42 -19.94 -12.04
CA LYS A 189 -4.10 -19.18 -13.24
C LYS A 189 -4.36 -17.69 -13.03
N ASP A 190 -3.37 -16.89 -13.42
CA ASP A 190 -3.49 -15.43 -13.39
C ASP A 190 -4.25 -14.92 -14.62
N ASN A 191 -5.27 -14.12 -14.37
CA ASN A 191 -5.95 -13.33 -15.40
C ASN A 191 -5.79 -11.82 -15.17
N GLY A 192 -5.19 -11.43 -14.04
CA GLY A 192 -4.89 -10.06 -13.64
C GLY A 192 -3.53 -9.56 -14.15
N GLY A 193 -2.50 -10.40 -14.00
CA GLY A 193 -1.10 -10.15 -14.35
C GLY A 193 -0.23 -9.69 -13.19
N HIS A 194 -0.84 -9.24 -12.09
CA HIS A 194 -0.12 -8.73 -10.92
C HIS A 194 0.65 -9.86 -10.20
N GLY A 195 0.00 -10.98 -9.90
CA GLY A 195 0.64 -12.13 -9.27
C GLY A 195 1.71 -12.78 -10.13
N THR A 196 1.55 -12.78 -11.46
CA THR A 196 2.61 -13.17 -12.40
C THR A 196 3.82 -12.24 -12.31
N HIS A 197 3.62 -10.93 -12.18
CA HIS A 197 4.70 -9.95 -12.02
C HIS A 197 5.46 -10.15 -10.71
N VAL A 198 4.72 -10.34 -9.61
CA VAL A 198 5.24 -10.69 -8.29
C VAL A 198 6.07 -11.98 -8.34
N ALA A 199 5.56 -13.03 -8.97
CA ALA A 199 6.27 -14.31 -9.13
C ALA A 199 7.61 -14.15 -9.88
N GLY A 200 7.64 -13.33 -10.91
CA GLY A 200 8.87 -13.01 -11.64
C GLY A 200 9.91 -12.31 -10.77
N ILE A 201 9.51 -11.35 -9.93
CA ILE A 201 10.45 -10.64 -9.02
C ILE A 201 11.09 -11.63 -8.05
N VAL A 202 10.33 -12.60 -7.55
CA VAL A 202 10.85 -13.64 -6.64
C VAL A 202 11.82 -14.56 -7.38
N ALA A 203 11.36 -15.25 -8.44
CA ALA A 203 12.08 -16.41 -8.99
C ALA A 203 12.07 -16.52 -10.52
N GLY A 204 11.69 -15.47 -11.25
CA GLY A 204 11.76 -15.44 -12.71
C GLY A 204 13.21 -15.52 -13.20
N GLU A 205 13.45 -16.14 -14.34
CA GLU A 205 14.78 -16.17 -14.97
C GLU A 205 14.68 -16.42 -16.46
N ASN A 206 15.47 -15.69 -17.24
CA ASN A 206 15.77 -16.00 -18.63
C ASN A 206 17.28 -15.79 -18.88
N GLU A 207 17.72 -15.82 -20.13
CA GLU A 207 19.15 -15.67 -20.48
C GLU A 207 19.76 -14.30 -20.07
N TYR A 208 18.94 -13.26 -19.87
CA TYR A 208 19.38 -11.86 -19.70
C TYR A 208 18.88 -11.17 -18.44
N TRP A 209 17.95 -11.78 -17.73
CA TRP A 209 17.29 -11.21 -16.57
C TRP A 209 16.96 -12.31 -15.57
N SER A 210 17.04 -11.97 -14.29
CA SER A 210 16.60 -12.84 -13.20
C SER A 210 15.92 -12.01 -12.13
N GLY A 211 14.96 -12.63 -11.45
CA GLY A 211 14.46 -12.18 -10.16
C GLY A 211 15.49 -12.44 -9.06
N VAL A 212 15.10 -12.18 -7.82
CA VAL A 212 16.04 -12.19 -6.68
C VAL A 212 16.55 -13.59 -6.36
N ALA A 213 15.70 -14.62 -6.43
CA ALA A 213 16.01 -16.01 -6.12
C ALA A 213 15.61 -16.95 -7.28
N PRO A 214 16.34 -16.90 -8.42
CA PRO A 214 15.90 -17.52 -9.67
C PRO A 214 15.87 -19.06 -9.64
N LYS A 215 16.42 -19.71 -8.61
CA LYS A 215 16.34 -21.17 -8.43
C LYS A 215 15.39 -21.60 -7.29
N ALA A 216 14.62 -20.67 -6.71
CA ALA A 216 13.55 -20.99 -5.79
C ALA A 216 12.32 -21.57 -6.52
N ASN A 217 11.53 -22.35 -5.79
CA ASN A 217 10.24 -22.89 -6.20
C ASN A 217 9.10 -22.03 -5.65
N ILE A 218 7.97 -22.03 -6.37
CA ILE A 218 6.78 -21.23 -6.06
C ILE A 218 5.59 -22.15 -5.76
N ARG A 219 4.77 -21.74 -4.80
CA ARG A 219 3.38 -22.17 -4.60
C ARG A 219 2.50 -20.94 -4.73
N MET A 220 1.46 -20.98 -5.57
CA MET A 220 0.59 -19.82 -5.80
C MET A 220 -0.78 -20.01 -5.17
N TYR A 221 -1.25 -19.02 -4.41
CA TYR A 221 -2.59 -19.00 -3.82
C TYR A 221 -3.33 -17.79 -4.39
N LYS A 222 -4.20 -18.03 -5.37
CA LYS A 222 -5.01 -16.99 -6.00
C LYS A 222 -6.15 -16.64 -5.05
N VAL A 223 -6.22 -15.37 -4.65
CA VAL A 223 -7.23 -14.86 -3.71
C VAL A 223 -8.12 -13.79 -4.33
N PHE A 224 -8.01 -13.55 -5.63
CA PHE A 224 -8.75 -12.54 -6.37
C PHE A 224 -9.50 -13.14 -7.56
N SER A 225 -10.66 -12.58 -7.87
CA SER A 225 -11.46 -12.93 -9.05
C SER A 225 -11.00 -12.24 -10.34
N ASP A 226 -11.36 -12.80 -11.51
CA ASP A 226 -10.91 -12.38 -12.85
C ASP A 226 -11.53 -11.09 -13.44
N ALA A 227 -12.13 -10.20 -12.65
CA ALA A 227 -12.87 -9.04 -13.15
C ALA A 227 -12.11 -7.71 -13.05
N THR A 228 -12.52 -6.71 -13.84
CA THR A 228 -12.04 -5.33 -13.70
C THR A 228 -12.42 -4.80 -12.31
N GLY A 229 -11.41 -4.60 -11.45
CA GLY A 229 -11.59 -4.29 -10.03
C GLY A 229 -11.63 -5.56 -9.22
N GLU A 230 -10.50 -6.27 -9.17
CA GLU A 230 -10.39 -7.57 -8.53
C GLU A 230 -10.71 -7.44 -7.03
N GLU A 231 -11.80 -8.08 -6.59
CA GLU A 231 -12.25 -8.08 -5.20
C GLU A 231 -11.88 -9.40 -4.51
N SER A 232 -11.57 -9.30 -3.23
CA SER A 232 -11.29 -10.37 -2.28
C SER A 232 -11.84 -9.94 -0.91
N ASP A 233 -11.61 -10.74 0.11
CA ASP A 233 -11.92 -10.42 1.49
C ASP A 233 -10.86 -10.95 2.47
N ASP A 234 -10.83 -10.39 3.68
CA ASP A 234 -9.87 -10.78 4.72
C ASP A 234 -9.91 -12.29 4.98
N ALA A 235 -11.11 -12.90 4.98
CA ALA A 235 -11.33 -14.32 5.20
C ALA A 235 -10.63 -15.22 4.16
N THR A 236 -10.62 -14.81 2.89
CA THR A 236 -9.97 -15.52 1.77
C THR A 236 -8.46 -15.38 1.82
N VAL A 237 -7.99 -14.17 2.11
CA VAL A 237 -6.55 -13.93 2.25
C VAL A 237 -5.99 -14.74 3.42
N ILE A 238 -6.69 -14.77 4.56
CA ILE A 238 -6.33 -15.62 5.71
C ILE A 238 -6.31 -17.10 5.31
N GLU A 239 -7.30 -17.57 4.54
CA GLU A 239 -7.32 -18.95 4.06
C GLU A 239 -6.10 -19.28 3.19
N GLY A 240 -5.71 -18.40 2.27
CA GLY A 240 -4.52 -18.57 1.44
C GLY A 240 -3.23 -18.67 2.28
N PHE A 241 -3.11 -17.88 3.34
CA PHE A 241 -1.98 -17.95 4.27
C PHE A 241 -1.94 -19.26 5.04
N LEU A 242 -3.09 -19.73 5.52
CA LEU A 242 -3.20 -21.00 6.24
C LEU A 242 -2.90 -22.19 5.32
N MET A 243 -3.41 -22.17 4.08
CA MET A 243 -3.14 -23.20 3.08
C MET A 243 -1.66 -23.24 2.69
N ALA A 244 -1.03 -22.07 2.49
CA ALA A 244 0.40 -21.97 2.26
C ALA A 244 1.22 -22.59 3.40
N ALA A 245 0.84 -22.32 4.64
CA ALA A 245 1.48 -22.89 5.82
C ALA A 245 1.36 -24.41 5.88
N GLU A 246 0.19 -24.95 5.55
CA GLU A 246 -0.12 -26.38 5.51
C GLU A 246 0.66 -27.11 4.39
N ASP A 247 0.84 -26.46 3.25
CA ASP A 247 1.68 -26.94 2.13
C ASP A 247 3.19 -26.93 2.45
N GLY A 248 3.57 -26.42 3.62
CA GLY A 248 4.93 -26.52 4.14
C GLY A 248 5.90 -25.46 3.61
N VAL A 249 5.40 -24.36 3.05
CA VAL A 249 6.26 -23.25 2.60
C VAL A 249 7.08 -22.67 3.75
N ASP A 250 8.29 -22.21 3.46
CA ASP A 250 9.14 -21.50 4.43
C ASP A 250 8.85 -20.00 4.43
N ILE A 251 8.39 -19.47 3.29
CA ILE A 251 8.23 -18.04 3.02
C ILE A 251 6.84 -17.81 2.43
N ILE A 252 6.11 -16.82 2.96
CA ILE A 252 4.90 -16.27 2.33
C ILE A 252 5.17 -14.82 1.95
N THR A 253 4.84 -14.45 0.72
CA THR A 253 4.80 -13.05 0.29
C THR A 253 3.40 -12.68 -0.18
N CYS A 254 2.94 -11.51 0.22
CA CYS A 254 1.63 -11.01 -0.16
C CYS A 254 1.71 -9.52 -0.53
N SER A 255 1.40 -9.20 -1.77
CA SER A 255 1.48 -7.86 -2.32
C SER A 255 0.12 -7.17 -2.38
N ILE A 256 -0.67 -7.42 -1.34
CA ILE A 256 -2.07 -7.01 -1.19
C ILE A 256 -2.20 -6.21 0.10
N GLY A 257 -3.12 -5.26 0.16
CA GLY A 257 -3.51 -4.62 1.40
C GLY A 257 -4.57 -3.54 1.21
N ASN A 258 -5.13 -3.09 2.32
CA ASN A 258 -6.01 -1.91 2.38
C ASN A 258 -5.46 -0.92 3.40
N PHE A 259 -5.88 0.35 3.28
CA PHE A 259 -5.54 1.42 4.23
C PHE A 259 -6.20 1.20 5.62
N ASN A 260 -5.66 0.29 6.42
CA ASN A 260 -6.08 0.08 7.80
C ASN A 260 -4.92 -0.49 8.64
N GLY A 261 -4.16 0.41 9.25
CA GLY A 261 -2.92 0.12 9.96
C GLY A 261 -3.07 -0.37 11.39
N TRP A 262 -4.19 -1.01 11.76
CA TRP A 262 -4.38 -1.59 13.10
C TRP A 262 -3.76 -2.99 13.18
N SER A 263 -2.81 -3.21 14.09
CA SER A 263 -2.17 -4.53 14.25
C SER A 263 -3.10 -5.63 14.78
N GLN A 264 -4.29 -5.25 15.26
CA GLN A 264 -5.31 -6.12 15.84
C GLN A 264 -6.35 -6.63 14.82
N ASN A 265 -6.21 -6.29 13.53
CA ASN A 265 -7.06 -6.89 12.50
C ASN A 265 -6.78 -8.40 12.35
N ALA A 266 -7.79 -9.18 11.95
CA ALA A 266 -7.71 -10.64 11.91
C ALA A 266 -6.51 -11.15 11.09
N TRP A 267 -6.27 -10.54 9.92
CA TRP A 267 -5.19 -10.97 9.04
C TRP A 267 -3.80 -10.71 9.64
N ALA A 268 -3.57 -9.53 10.21
CA ALA A 268 -2.32 -9.21 10.91
C ALA A 268 -2.05 -10.16 12.09
N VAL A 269 -3.10 -10.52 12.85
CA VAL A 269 -3.00 -11.46 13.97
C VAL A 269 -2.63 -12.86 13.49
N VAL A 270 -3.29 -13.38 12.45
CA VAL A 270 -2.98 -14.71 11.91
C VAL A 270 -1.57 -14.74 11.31
N ALA A 271 -1.20 -13.72 10.52
CA ALA A 271 0.13 -13.63 9.93
C ALA A 271 1.23 -13.56 11.00
N ASP A 272 1.05 -12.79 12.08
CA ASP A 272 2.02 -12.73 13.19
C ASP A 272 2.22 -14.10 13.85
N ARG A 273 1.13 -14.87 14.07
CA ARG A 273 1.21 -16.22 14.64
C ARG A 273 1.87 -17.23 13.70
N LEU A 274 1.70 -17.09 12.37
CA LEU A 274 2.40 -17.93 11.41
C LEU A 274 3.92 -17.69 11.42
N VAL A 275 4.35 -16.45 11.68
CA VAL A 275 5.78 -16.16 11.91
C VAL A 275 6.31 -16.92 13.13
N ASP A 276 5.51 -17.04 14.19
CA ASP A 276 5.85 -17.79 15.40
C ASP A 276 5.92 -19.32 15.17
N GLU A 277 5.25 -19.82 14.13
CA GLU A 277 5.35 -21.21 13.63
C GLU A 277 6.45 -21.40 12.57
N GLY A 278 7.32 -20.39 12.40
CA GLY A 278 8.50 -20.47 11.54
C GLY A 278 8.20 -20.26 10.07
N ILE A 279 7.23 -19.45 9.72
CA ILE A 279 7.02 -19.02 8.33
C ILE A 279 7.45 -17.57 8.21
N PHE A 280 8.44 -17.28 7.38
CA PHE A 280 8.82 -15.90 7.12
C PHE A 280 7.74 -15.24 6.27
N ILE A 281 7.25 -14.06 6.69
CA ILE A 281 6.16 -13.37 5.99
C ILE A 281 6.56 -11.93 5.66
N SER A 282 6.46 -11.57 4.37
CA SER A 282 6.53 -10.19 3.90
C SER A 282 5.19 -9.73 3.33
N ILE A 283 4.76 -8.52 3.71
CA ILE A 283 3.54 -7.89 3.18
C ILE A 283 3.86 -6.44 2.75
N SER A 284 3.27 -5.99 1.64
CA SER A 284 3.47 -4.63 1.14
C SER A 284 2.97 -3.56 2.12
N ALA A 285 3.69 -2.44 2.24
CA ALA A 285 3.31 -1.38 3.18
C ALA A 285 2.07 -0.57 2.75
N GLY A 286 1.73 -0.56 1.46
CA GLY A 286 0.66 0.25 0.85
C GLY A 286 1.17 1.34 -0.09
N ASN A 287 0.29 1.94 -0.88
CA ASN A 287 0.63 2.94 -1.93
C ASN A 287 -0.05 4.31 -1.70
N GLU A 288 -0.45 4.60 -0.47
CA GLU A 288 -1.16 5.79 -0.03
C GLU A 288 -0.22 6.83 0.61
N GLY A 289 1.06 6.87 0.20
CA GLY A 289 2.08 7.75 0.80
C GLY A 289 1.71 9.24 0.80
N SER A 290 0.92 9.66 -0.18
CA SER A 290 0.36 11.00 -0.28
C SER A 290 -0.53 11.41 0.91
N ALA A 291 -1.16 10.45 1.59
CA ALA A 291 -1.96 10.66 2.79
C ALA A 291 -1.12 11.14 3.99
N GLY A 292 0.21 11.03 3.91
CA GLY A 292 1.13 11.35 5.00
C GLY A 292 1.20 10.27 6.08
N PRO A 293 1.86 10.55 7.22
CA PRO A 293 2.12 9.57 8.28
C PRO A 293 0.84 8.96 8.87
N PHE A 294 0.99 7.84 9.56
CA PHE A 294 -0.10 7.14 10.26
C PHE A 294 -1.21 6.67 9.33
N PHE A 295 -0.84 5.96 8.28
CA PHE A 295 -1.78 5.43 7.28
C PHE A 295 -1.43 4.02 6.81
N GLY A 296 -0.82 3.21 7.70
CA GLY A 296 -0.36 1.86 7.40
C GLY A 296 -1.44 0.91 6.84
N SER A 297 -0.99 -0.21 6.28
CA SER A 297 -1.83 -1.20 5.60
C SER A 297 -2.25 -2.38 6.50
N THR A 298 -3.35 -3.05 6.13
CA THR A 298 -3.79 -4.31 6.73
C THR A 298 -2.77 -5.42 6.49
N GLY A 299 -2.75 -6.44 7.35
CA GLY A 299 -1.77 -7.52 7.30
C GLY A 299 -0.34 -7.09 7.71
N SER A 300 0.25 -6.14 6.99
CA SER A 300 1.63 -5.65 7.19
C SER A 300 1.86 -4.99 8.56
N SER A 301 0.80 -4.52 9.21
CA SER A 301 0.79 -4.04 10.60
C SER A 301 1.04 -5.13 11.64
N GLY A 302 1.09 -6.41 11.27
CA GLY A 302 1.46 -7.52 12.16
C GLY A 302 2.86 -7.34 12.77
N LYS A 303 3.02 -7.72 14.04
CA LYS A 303 4.20 -7.37 14.86
C LYS A 303 5.52 -7.96 14.35
N ASN A 304 5.52 -9.21 13.92
CA ASN A 304 6.69 -9.92 13.38
C ASN A 304 6.60 -10.15 11.87
N VAL A 305 5.50 -9.75 11.23
CA VAL A 305 5.38 -9.65 9.77
C VAL A 305 6.31 -8.55 9.28
N LEU A 306 7.00 -8.76 8.15
CA LEU A 306 7.89 -7.75 7.58
C LEU A 306 7.12 -6.85 6.60
N ALA A 307 6.84 -5.61 7.02
CA ALA A 307 6.23 -4.59 6.16
C ALA A 307 7.27 -3.94 5.27
N VAL A 308 7.04 -3.95 3.96
CA VAL A 308 8.04 -3.51 2.98
C VAL A 308 7.63 -2.21 2.27
N ALA A 309 8.44 -1.17 2.47
CA ALA A 309 8.34 0.12 1.77
C ALA A 309 8.94 0.05 0.36
N SER A 310 8.47 0.94 -0.52
CA SER A 310 8.97 1.06 -1.89
C SER A 310 10.09 2.11 -1.96
N ILE A 311 11.23 1.68 -2.48
CA ILE A 311 12.35 2.53 -2.86
C ILE A 311 12.37 2.62 -4.38
N ALA A 312 12.56 3.83 -4.91
CA ALA A 312 12.72 4.03 -6.34
C ALA A 312 13.99 3.34 -6.83
N ASN A 313 13.85 2.62 -7.95
CA ASN A 313 14.95 1.94 -8.61
C ASN A 313 16.11 2.91 -8.93
N GLU A 314 17.36 2.46 -8.83
CA GLU A 314 18.54 3.31 -9.09
C GLU A 314 18.55 3.85 -10.52
N LYS A 315 18.08 3.03 -11.47
CA LYS A 315 17.97 3.40 -12.87
C LYS A 315 16.54 3.27 -13.35
N LEU A 316 16.11 4.22 -14.15
CA LEU A 316 14.79 4.20 -14.78
C LEU A 316 14.86 3.31 -16.03
N PRO A 317 14.03 2.26 -16.14
CA PRO A 317 13.86 1.56 -17.40
C PRO A 317 13.21 2.52 -18.41
N VAL A 318 13.84 2.69 -19.57
CA VAL A 318 13.41 3.59 -20.65
C VAL A 318 13.43 2.85 -21.98
N LYS A 319 12.58 3.25 -22.91
CA LYS A 319 12.54 2.66 -24.25
C LYS A 319 13.73 3.15 -25.08
N THR A 320 14.08 2.44 -26.15
CA THR A 320 15.08 2.94 -27.12
C THR A 320 14.55 2.97 -28.54
N TRP A 321 15.19 3.78 -29.37
CA TRP A 321 14.94 3.90 -30.79
C TRP A 321 16.28 3.94 -31.53
N THR A 322 16.26 3.66 -32.83
CA THR A 322 17.46 3.82 -33.66
C THR A 322 17.48 5.23 -34.25
N ALA A 323 18.47 6.02 -33.82
CA ALA A 323 18.77 7.33 -34.37
C ALA A 323 19.76 7.20 -35.53
N ILE A 324 19.38 7.67 -36.71
CA ILE A 324 20.23 7.68 -37.89
C ILE A 324 20.71 9.12 -38.09
N TYR A 325 21.98 9.36 -37.77
CA TYR A 325 22.64 10.65 -37.93
C TYR A 325 23.28 10.69 -39.32
N SER A 326 22.77 11.56 -40.19
CA SER A 326 23.40 11.83 -41.47
C SER A 326 24.44 12.94 -41.34
N ASN A 327 25.55 12.78 -42.05
CA ASN A 327 26.61 13.77 -42.14
C ASN A 327 26.73 14.26 -43.60
N PRO A 328 26.71 15.57 -43.87
CA PRO A 328 26.88 16.09 -45.23
C PRO A 328 28.19 15.68 -45.91
N GLU A 329 29.24 15.42 -45.11
CA GLU A 329 30.61 15.18 -45.59
C GLU A 329 31.11 13.75 -45.31
N GLY A 330 30.25 12.84 -44.82
CA GLY A 330 30.68 11.49 -44.40
C GLY A 330 29.56 10.46 -44.34
N PRO A 331 29.88 9.20 -43.99
CA PRO A 331 28.86 8.15 -43.87
C PRO A 331 27.92 8.45 -42.70
N SER A 332 26.64 8.10 -42.87
CA SER A 332 25.67 8.13 -41.77
C SER A 332 26.05 7.13 -40.68
N THR A 333 25.74 7.46 -39.43
CA THR A 333 25.96 6.59 -38.28
C THR A 333 24.65 6.31 -37.57
N ASN A 334 24.47 5.06 -37.14
CA ASN A 334 23.30 4.67 -36.35
C ASN A 334 23.70 4.58 -34.87
N ALA A 335 22.82 5.04 -33.99
CA ALA A 335 22.95 4.85 -32.55
C ALA A 335 21.62 4.38 -31.96
N SER A 336 21.68 3.50 -30.96
CA SER A 336 20.52 3.20 -30.11
C SER A 336 20.43 4.28 -29.04
N GLU A 337 19.33 5.02 -29.02
CA GLU A 337 19.13 6.18 -28.17
C GLU A 337 17.91 5.98 -27.27
N ALA A 338 17.96 6.47 -26.04
CA ALA A 338 16.91 6.23 -25.04
C ALA A 338 15.84 7.34 -25.01
N TYR A 339 14.61 6.97 -24.70
CA TYR A 339 13.49 7.88 -24.50
C TYR A 339 12.47 7.37 -23.45
N LEU A 340 11.81 8.30 -22.77
CA LEU A 340 10.77 8.04 -21.78
C LEU A 340 9.40 8.51 -22.33
N PRO A 341 8.50 7.60 -22.74
CA PRO A 341 7.19 7.95 -23.30
C PRO A 341 6.22 8.52 -22.25
N ALA A 342 5.23 9.30 -22.69
CA ALA A 342 4.06 9.74 -21.89
C ALA A 342 3.00 8.62 -21.80
N GLY A 343 3.37 7.47 -21.25
CA GLY A 343 2.59 6.23 -21.16
C GLY A 343 2.64 5.34 -22.42
N GLY A 344 2.31 5.88 -23.60
CA GLY A 344 2.28 5.11 -24.85
C GLY A 344 3.59 5.20 -25.65
N ILE A 345 4.20 4.05 -25.99
CA ILE A 345 5.39 4.00 -26.87
C ILE A 345 5.12 4.62 -28.24
N PHE A 346 6.15 5.09 -28.94
CA PHE A 346 5.96 5.55 -30.33
C PHE A 346 5.66 4.35 -31.22
N PRO A 347 4.72 4.44 -32.18
CA PRO A 347 4.33 3.27 -32.96
C PRO A 347 5.48 2.88 -33.89
N THR A 348 5.61 1.59 -34.20
CA THR A 348 6.61 1.12 -35.19
C THR A 348 6.44 1.78 -36.56
N THR A 349 5.24 2.28 -36.86
CA THR A 349 4.94 3.08 -38.07
C THR A 349 5.59 4.46 -38.06
N ALA A 350 6.07 4.97 -36.93
CA ALA A 350 6.74 6.27 -36.81
C ALA A 350 8.21 6.21 -37.26
N SER A 351 8.52 5.48 -38.33
CA SER A 351 9.89 5.19 -38.77
C SER A 351 10.25 5.91 -40.06
N GLY A 352 11.49 6.38 -40.14
CA GLY A 352 11.98 7.23 -41.22
C GLY A 352 11.56 8.70 -41.09
N PHE A 353 10.95 9.10 -39.97
CA PHE A 353 10.57 10.49 -39.72
C PHE A 353 11.80 11.32 -39.34
N GLU A 354 11.92 12.50 -39.92
CA GLU A 354 12.93 13.48 -39.50
C GLU A 354 12.61 14.04 -38.11
N ILE A 355 13.64 14.13 -37.27
CA ILE A 355 13.56 14.88 -36.01
C ILE A 355 13.89 16.33 -36.31
N LEU A 356 12.93 17.21 -36.09
CA LEU A 356 13.03 18.63 -36.41
C LEU A 356 13.16 19.46 -35.12
N PRO A 357 14.35 19.95 -34.75
CA PRO A 357 14.48 20.91 -33.66
C PRO A 357 13.81 22.23 -34.05
N LEU A 358 12.79 22.64 -33.31
CA LEU A 358 12.11 23.93 -33.57
C LEU A 358 12.94 25.13 -33.10
N ASN A 359 13.91 24.88 -32.23
CA ASN A 359 14.92 25.84 -31.85
C ASN A 359 16.30 25.18 -31.83
N LEU A 360 17.28 25.85 -32.46
CA LEU A 360 18.66 25.40 -32.48
C LEU A 360 19.46 25.93 -31.27
N ASP A 361 18.95 26.91 -30.51
CA ASP A 361 19.60 27.38 -29.29
C ASP A 361 19.09 26.61 -28.07
N THR A 362 19.95 25.76 -27.50
CA THR A 362 19.65 24.92 -26.33
C THR A 362 19.45 25.71 -25.03
N THR A 363 19.67 27.02 -25.05
CA THR A 363 19.47 27.91 -23.89
C THR A 363 18.07 28.50 -23.83
N VAL A 364 17.26 28.39 -24.89
CA VAL A 364 15.90 28.97 -24.95
C VAL A 364 14.93 28.13 -24.12
N VAL A 365 14.44 28.73 -23.03
CA VAL A 365 13.65 28.03 -22.00
C VAL A 365 12.14 28.02 -22.26
N ASP A 366 11.62 28.75 -23.24
CA ASP A 366 10.19 28.90 -23.52
C ASP A 366 9.76 28.30 -24.87
N ASP A 367 10.53 27.33 -25.37
CA ASP A 367 10.28 26.64 -26.64
C ASP A 367 8.86 26.03 -26.71
N ALA A 368 8.13 26.29 -27.80
CA ALA A 368 6.71 25.92 -27.97
C ALA A 368 5.74 26.37 -26.83
N CYS A 369 6.11 27.33 -25.98
CA CYS A 369 5.21 27.83 -24.92
C CYS A 369 4.14 28.79 -25.44
N LYS A 370 4.31 29.33 -26.65
CA LYS A 370 3.31 30.17 -27.33
C LYS A 370 2.80 29.48 -28.59
N PRO A 371 1.56 29.74 -28.99
CA PRO A 371 1.05 29.27 -30.28
C PRO A 371 1.92 29.77 -31.43
N TYR A 372 2.15 28.92 -32.42
CA TYR A 372 2.84 29.30 -33.64
C TYR A 372 1.89 30.03 -34.60
N PRO A 373 2.41 30.94 -35.45
CA PRO A 373 1.64 31.57 -36.52
C PRO A 373 0.96 30.54 -37.43
N SER A 374 -0.18 30.89 -38.03
CA SER A 374 -0.96 29.99 -38.89
C SER A 374 -0.25 29.59 -40.19
N ASP A 375 0.77 30.34 -40.58
CA ASP A 375 1.64 30.10 -41.73
C ASP A 375 2.92 29.32 -41.38
N ALA A 376 3.08 28.90 -40.12
CA ALA A 376 4.18 28.03 -39.73
C ALA A 376 4.13 26.68 -40.46
N PRO A 377 5.29 26.03 -40.73
CA PRO A 377 5.35 24.73 -41.38
C PRO A 377 4.50 23.68 -40.66
N ARG A 378 3.83 22.83 -41.44
CA ARG A 378 3.07 21.69 -40.91
C ARG A 378 4.01 20.60 -40.40
N LEU A 379 3.61 19.95 -39.30
CA LEU A 379 4.42 18.96 -38.59
C LEU A 379 3.90 17.51 -38.78
N GLU A 380 3.15 17.25 -39.85
CA GLU A 380 2.44 15.97 -40.06
C GLU A 380 3.40 14.78 -40.32
N ASN A 381 4.58 15.04 -40.91
CA ASN A 381 5.54 14.01 -41.33
C ASN A 381 6.92 14.14 -40.65
N VAL A 382 6.98 14.83 -39.51
CA VAL A 382 8.21 15.01 -38.72
C VAL A 382 7.94 14.79 -37.24
N ILE A 383 9.01 14.60 -36.48
CA ILE A 383 8.99 14.56 -35.02
C ILE A 383 9.60 15.87 -34.51
N PRO A 384 8.80 16.90 -34.16
CA PRO A 384 9.33 18.11 -33.55
C PRO A 384 10.08 17.79 -32.26
N LEU A 385 11.27 18.39 -32.13
CA LEU A 385 12.08 18.36 -30.92
C LEU A 385 12.05 19.74 -30.25
N VAL A 386 11.59 19.78 -28.99
CA VAL A 386 11.48 21.01 -28.20
C VAL A 386 12.09 20.88 -26.81
N ARG A 387 12.54 21.99 -26.23
CA ARG A 387 13.13 21.97 -24.87
C ARG A 387 12.08 21.93 -23.78
N ARG A 388 12.31 21.16 -22.70
CA ARG A 388 11.60 21.34 -21.43
C ARG A 388 11.88 22.73 -20.84
N GLY A 389 10.84 23.39 -20.37
CA GLY A 389 10.87 24.83 -20.20
C GLY A 389 9.98 25.41 -19.11
N THR A 390 9.64 26.68 -19.27
CA THR A 390 8.86 27.49 -18.32
C THR A 390 7.35 27.19 -18.32
N CYS A 391 6.82 26.63 -19.41
CA CYS A 391 5.44 26.15 -19.50
C CYS A 391 5.35 24.63 -19.33
N ASP A 392 4.16 24.13 -18.99
CA ASP A 392 3.88 22.71 -18.83
C ASP A 392 3.97 21.92 -20.15
N PHE A 393 4.05 20.59 -20.05
CA PHE A 393 4.15 19.71 -21.21
C PHE A 393 2.91 19.77 -22.09
N VAL A 394 1.72 19.82 -21.47
CA VAL A 394 0.44 19.86 -22.18
C VAL A 394 0.35 21.07 -23.10
N THR A 395 0.79 22.24 -22.66
CA THR A 395 0.83 23.48 -23.45
C THR A 395 1.72 23.32 -24.67
N LYS A 396 2.94 22.78 -24.49
CA LYS A 396 3.88 22.53 -25.60
C LYS A 396 3.27 21.58 -26.63
N VAL A 397 2.80 20.42 -26.17
CA VAL A 397 2.22 19.40 -27.05
C VAL A 397 0.97 19.92 -27.75
N THR A 398 0.12 20.69 -27.07
CA THR A 398 -1.08 21.32 -27.67
C THR A 398 -0.71 22.27 -28.81
N ASN A 399 0.29 23.14 -28.60
CA ASN A 399 0.74 24.09 -29.62
C ASN A 399 1.32 23.37 -30.85
N LEU A 400 2.02 22.25 -30.65
CA LEU A 400 2.57 21.43 -31.74
C LEU A 400 1.49 20.61 -32.46
N ALA A 401 0.51 20.09 -31.72
CA ALA A 401 -0.63 19.38 -32.26
C ALA A 401 -1.44 20.27 -33.22
N ALA A 402 -1.56 21.57 -32.93
CA ALA A 402 -2.23 22.54 -33.80
C ALA A 402 -1.54 22.71 -35.17
N LEU A 403 -0.24 22.41 -35.27
CA LEU A 403 0.51 22.36 -36.52
C LEU A 403 0.48 20.99 -37.22
N GLY A 404 -0.19 20.00 -36.63
CA GLY A 404 -0.35 18.65 -37.19
C GLY A 404 0.57 17.59 -36.60
N ALA A 405 1.40 17.91 -35.60
CA ALA A 405 2.31 16.95 -34.99
C ALA A 405 1.57 15.75 -34.38
N LYS A 406 2.03 14.53 -34.68
CA LYS A 406 1.53 13.27 -34.09
C LYS A 406 2.48 12.64 -33.08
N HIS A 407 3.77 12.98 -33.18
CA HIS A 407 4.85 12.47 -32.35
C HIS A 407 5.74 13.63 -31.95
N VAL A 408 6.01 13.81 -30.65
CA VAL A 408 6.76 14.96 -30.12
C VAL A 408 7.90 14.47 -29.23
N LEU A 409 9.12 14.90 -29.50
CA LEU A 409 10.24 14.73 -28.58
C LEU A 409 10.45 16.00 -27.76
N ILE A 410 10.59 15.82 -26.46
CA ILE A 410 10.93 16.87 -25.50
C ILE A 410 12.30 16.52 -24.94
N TYR A 411 13.32 17.36 -25.12
CA TYR A 411 14.58 17.13 -24.43
C TYR A 411 14.59 17.84 -23.08
N ASN A 412 15.13 17.16 -22.08
CA ASN A 412 15.12 17.63 -20.72
C ASN A 412 15.96 18.92 -20.55
N ASN A 413 15.70 19.64 -19.45
CA ASN A 413 16.58 20.71 -18.99
C ASN A 413 17.61 20.13 -18.00
N ALA A 414 18.28 20.99 -17.21
CA ALA A 414 19.21 20.55 -16.17
C ALA A 414 18.53 19.91 -14.93
N GLY A 415 17.20 19.80 -14.93
CA GLY A 415 16.42 19.17 -13.87
C GLY A 415 16.29 17.66 -14.06
N VAL A 416 15.54 17.03 -13.15
CA VAL A 416 15.29 15.58 -13.16
C VAL A 416 14.50 15.17 -14.41
N ILE A 417 14.90 14.10 -15.11
CA ILE A 417 14.08 13.50 -16.17
C ILE A 417 12.78 13.03 -15.56
N ILE A 418 11.65 13.49 -16.10
CA ILE A 418 10.31 13.08 -15.69
C ILE A 418 9.51 12.67 -16.90
N GLU A 419 8.51 11.84 -16.68
CA GLU A 419 7.55 11.44 -17.70
C GLU A 419 6.80 12.69 -18.21
N PRO A 420 6.77 12.95 -19.53
CA PRO A 420 6.03 14.08 -20.05
C PRO A 420 4.52 13.80 -20.04
N GLN A 421 3.71 14.85 -20.08
CA GLN A 421 2.27 14.72 -20.34
C GLN A 421 1.99 14.97 -21.83
N THR A 422 0.93 14.36 -22.35
CA THR A 422 0.50 14.49 -23.75
C THR A 422 -0.99 14.85 -23.86
N VAL A 423 -1.48 15.06 -25.08
CA VAL A 423 -2.89 15.29 -25.41
C VAL A 423 -3.41 14.19 -26.34
N SER A 424 -4.74 14.06 -26.44
CA SER A 424 -5.39 13.04 -27.27
C SER A 424 -4.90 13.10 -28.73
N GLY A 425 -4.55 11.95 -29.28
CA GLY A 425 -4.08 11.81 -30.67
C GLY A 425 -2.63 12.20 -30.92
N VAL A 426 -1.84 12.51 -29.88
CA VAL A 426 -0.40 12.81 -29.95
C VAL A 426 0.36 11.94 -28.97
N ARG A 427 1.49 11.37 -29.40
CA ARG A 427 2.44 10.70 -28.50
C ARG A 427 3.61 11.64 -28.21
N ALA A 428 3.98 11.78 -26.95
CA ALA A 428 5.11 12.59 -26.51
C ALA A 428 6.12 11.73 -25.76
N ALA A 429 7.40 12.08 -25.86
CA ALA A 429 8.47 11.38 -25.17
C ALA A 429 9.57 12.34 -24.71
N MET A 430 10.18 12.04 -23.57
CA MET A 430 11.29 12.79 -23.00
C MET A 430 12.62 12.13 -23.37
N ILE A 431 13.61 12.92 -23.77
CA ILE A 431 15.00 12.49 -23.96
C ILE A 431 15.93 13.30 -23.07
N SER A 432 17.18 12.84 -22.87
CA SER A 432 18.14 13.56 -22.05
C SER A 432 18.53 14.91 -22.66
N ALA A 433 19.05 15.81 -21.82
CA ALA A 433 19.53 17.11 -22.28
C ALA A 433 20.72 16.95 -23.24
N GLU A 434 21.58 15.97 -22.98
CA GLU A 434 22.75 15.62 -23.79
C GLU A 434 22.33 15.10 -25.16
N LEU A 435 21.33 14.23 -25.23
CA LEU A 435 20.82 13.71 -26.49
C LEU A 435 20.14 14.81 -27.31
N GLY A 436 19.34 15.67 -26.67
CA GLY A 436 18.76 16.84 -27.33
C GLY A 436 19.84 17.77 -27.91
N ALA A 437 20.88 18.06 -27.14
CA ALA A 437 22.02 18.86 -27.59
C ALA A 437 22.80 18.20 -28.73
N LYS A 438 22.98 16.87 -28.69
CA LYS A 438 23.62 16.09 -29.76
C LYS A 438 22.83 16.20 -31.08
N ILE A 439 21.51 15.99 -31.04
CA ILE A 439 20.63 16.10 -32.21
C ILE A 439 20.69 17.52 -32.80
N ILE A 440 20.55 18.54 -31.96
CA ILE A 440 20.65 19.95 -32.38
C ILE A 440 22.02 20.26 -32.99
N GLY A 441 23.10 19.72 -32.40
CA GLY A 441 24.46 19.85 -32.91
C GLY A 441 24.62 19.27 -34.31
N THR A 442 24.07 18.08 -34.57
CA THR A 442 24.05 17.47 -35.91
C THR A 442 23.33 18.33 -36.93
N VAL A 443 22.13 18.84 -36.59
CA VAL A 443 21.35 19.70 -37.49
C VAL A 443 22.07 21.03 -37.76
N LYS A 444 22.69 21.64 -36.74
CA LYS A 444 23.52 22.86 -36.92
C LYS A 444 24.72 22.65 -37.85
N ALA A 445 25.30 21.46 -37.86
CA ALA A 445 26.40 21.11 -38.74
C ALA A 445 25.95 20.82 -40.19
N GLY A 446 24.65 20.99 -40.50
CA GLY A 446 24.07 20.74 -41.82
C GLY A 446 23.63 19.29 -42.04
N GLY A 447 23.79 18.41 -41.05
CA GLY A 447 23.29 17.04 -41.09
C GLY A 447 21.79 16.93 -40.79
N ASN A 448 21.26 15.71 -40.82
CA ASN A 448 19.89 15.39 -40.44
C ASN A 448 19.87 14.23 -39.44
N VAL A 449 18.82 14.14 -38.63
CA VAL A 449 18.59 13.00 -37.73
C VAL A 449 17.22 12.43 -38.05
N THR A 450 17.17 11.18 -38.46
CA THR A 450 15.90 10.45 -38.65
C THR A 450 15.72 9.41 -37.57
N ALA A 451 14.46 9.22 -37.19
CA ALA A 451 14.06 8.25 -36.20
C ALA A 451 13.51 6.99 -36.83
N ASP A 452 14.02 5.86 -36.35
CA ASP A 452 13.51 4.55 -36.67
C ASP A 452 13.07 3.85 -35.39
N PHE A 453 11.74 3.72 -35.26
CA PHE A 453 11.08 3.00 -34.17
C PHE A 453 10.60 1.62 -34.64
N THR A 454 11.00 1.13 -35.84
CA THR A 454 10.75 -0.25 -36.28
C THR A 454 11.59 -1.24 -35.49
N ASN A 455 12.82 -0.83 -35.17
CA ASN A 455 13.58 -1.38 -34.06
C ASN A 455 12.92 -0.89 -32.78
N ASP A 456 11.73 -1.42 -32.48
CA ASP A 456 11.26 -1.46 -31.10
C ASP A 456 12.31 -2.31 -30.39
N SER A 457 13.30 -1.65 -29.80
CA SER A 457 14.32 -2.37 -29.08
C SER A 457 13.58 -3.02 -27.93
N GLU A 458 13.48 -4.35 -27.97
CA GLU A 458 12.87 -5.25 -26.99
C GLU A 458 13.64 -5.23 -25.64
N ILE A 459 14.28 -4.09 -25.33
CA ILE A 459 15.25 -3.87 -24.26
C ILE A 459 14.94 -2.49 -23.69
N PRO A 460 14.47 -2.36 -22.44
CA PRO A 460 14.58 -1.09 -21.77
C PRO A 460 16.08 -0.78 -21.58
N SER A 461 16.54 0.35 -22.11
CA SER A 461 17.80 0.93 -21.64
C SER A 461 17.57 1.48 -20.22
N PHE A 462 18.65 1.79 -19.53
CA PHE A 462 18.61 2.27 -18.16
C PHE A 462 19.33 3.60 -18.08
N VAL A 463 18.61 4.64 -17.67
CA VAL A 463 19.18 5.95 -17.40
C VAL A 463 19.16 6.21 -15.90
N ASP A 464 20.13 6.98 -15.40
CA ASP A 464 20.17 7.35 -14.00
C ASP A 464 18.85 8.02 -13.61
N TRP A 465 18.23 7.53 -12.53
CA TRP A 465 16.99 8.11 -12.02
C TRP A 465 17.33 8.99 -10.83
N PRO A 466 17.05 10.30 -10.86
CA PRO A 466 17.34 11.18 -9.73
C PRO A 466 16.55 10.87 -8.44
N ALA A 467 15.44 10.13 -8.56
CA ALA A 467 14.74 9.57 -7.42
C ALA A 467 15.33 8.23 -6.95
N GLY A 468 16.26 7.64 -7.71
CA GLY A 468 16.85 6.34 -7.43
C GLY A 468 17.53 6.28 -6.07
N GLY A 469 17.32 5.17 -5.36
CA GLY A 469 17.81 5.00 -3.99
C GLY A 469 17.10 5.89 -2.96
N LYS A 470 15.97 6.51 -3.30
CA LYS A 470 15.14 7.30 -2.37
C LYS A 470 13.76 6.66 -2.23
N ALA A 471 13.06 7.01 -1.16
CA ALA A 471 11.69 6.54 -0.94
C ALA A 471 10.79 6.93 -2.13
N SER A 472 9.98 6.00 -2.61
CA SER A 472 8.92 6.32 -3.57
C SER A 472 7.91 7.25 -2.93
N ASP A 473 7.42 8.25 -3.66
CA ASP A 473 6.43 9.22 -3.18
C ASP A 473 5.11 8.56 -2.75
N PHE A 474 4.71 7.48 -3.44
CA PHE A 474 3.53 6.70 -3.10
C PHE A 474 3.71 5.74 -1.93
N THR A 475 4.93 5.46 -1.42
CA THR A 475 5.11 4.44 -0.37
C THR A 475 4.32 4.83 0.87
N THR A 476 3.42 3.97 1.36
CA THR A 476 2.63 4.25 2.56
C THR A 476 3.51 4.42 3.77
N TRP A 477 3.11 5.38 4.60
CA TRP A 477 3.77 5.74 5.83
C TRP A 477 3.09 5.13 7.05
N GLY A 478 3.89 4.59 7.96
CA GLY A 478 3.48 4.38 9.33
C GLY A 478 3.67 5.66 10.17
N ALA A 479 3.87 5.55 11.49
CA ALA A 479 3.68 4.36 12.30
C ALA A 479 2.22 3.87 12.24
N SER A 480 1.90 2.73 12.83
CA SER A 480 0.49 2.31 12.97
C SER A 480 -0.30 3.26 13.88
N TYR A 481 -1.63 3.11 13.94
CA TYR A 481 -2.49 3.94 14.80
C TYR A 481 -2.24 3.74 16.31
N ASP A 482 -1.65 2.60 16.68
CA ASP A 482 -1.13 2.26 18.01
C ASP A 482 0.36 2.62 18.19
N LEU A 483 0.92 3.44 17.29
CA LEU A 483 2.30 3.95 17.30
C LEU A 483 3.40 2.86 17.23
N ALA A 484 3.08 1.68 16.69
CA ALA A 484 4.06 0.64 16.42
C ALA A 484 4.91 0.98 15.18
N VAL A 485 6.19 0.62 15.24
CA VAL A 485 7.16 0.96 14.19
C VAL A 485 6.88 0.15 12.92
N LYS A 486 6.43 0.84 11.88
CA LYS A 486 6.20 0.33 10.52
C LYS A 486 6.43 1.47 9.50
N PRO A 487 6.82 1.17 8.24
CA PRO A 487 7.25 -0.15 7.75
C PRO A 487 8.60 -0.58 8.37
N ASP A 488 9.04 -1.81 8.09
CA ASP A 488 10.22 -2.41 8.73
C ASP A 488 11.51 -2.20 7.94
N VAL A 489 11.41 -2.26 6.61
CA VAL A 489 12.53 -2.12 5.65
C VAL A 489 11.98 -1.65 4.30
N GLY A 490 12.83 -1.09 3.45
CA GLY A 490 12.53 -0.74 2.06
C GLY A 490 13.21 -1.68 1.06
N ALA A 491 12.60 -1.87 -0.11
CA ALA A 491 13.20 -2.57 -1.23
C ALA A 491 12.83 -1.90 -2.56
N PRO A 492 13.53 -2.21 -3.68
CA PRO A 492 13.19 -1.66 -4.97
C PRO A 492 11.74 -1.96 -5.37
N GLY A 493 10.93 -0.93 -5.55
CA GLY A 493 9.50 -1.05 -5.88
C GLY A 493 8.99 -0.02 -6.90
N GLY A 494 9.78 1.00 -7.25
CA GLY A 494 9.43 1.95 -8.31
C GLY A 494 9.95 1.51 -9.68
N LYS A 495 9.07 1.41 -10.68
CA LYS A 495 9.38 1.09 -12.10
C LYS A 495 10.20 -0.20 -12.24
N ILE A 496 9.64 -1.31 -11.76
CA ILE A 496 10.24 -2.65 -11.75
C ILE A 496 9.77 -3.46 -12.96
N PHE A 497 10.71 -3.89 -13.78
CA PHE A 497 10.50 -4.83 -14.88
C PHE A 497 10.40 -6.27 -14.36
N SER A 498 9.34 -6.99 -14.73
CA SER A 498 9.12 -8.40 -14.39
C SER A 498 8.13 -9.06 -15.37
N THR A 499 7.89 -10.36 -15.21
CA THR A 499 6.98 -11.19 -16.02
C THR A 499 5.54 -10.70 -15.99
N TYR A 500 4.77 -10.99 -17.04
CA TYR A 500 3.38 -10.61 -17.18
C TYR A 500 2.60 -11.65 -18.01
N LEU A 501 1.31 -11.45 -18.23
CA LEU A 501 0.45 -12.38 -18.95
C LEU A 501 0.92 -12.62 -20.41
N ASP A 502 0.44 -13.71 -21.01
CA ASP A 502 0.71 -14.06 -22.42
C ASP A 502 2.21 -14.17 -22.77
N ASN A 503 3.04 -14.61 -21.80
CA ASN A 503 4.50 -14.71 -21.94
C ASN A 503 5.22 -13.37 -22.19
N THR A 504 4.59 -12.26 -21.81
CA THR A 504 5.14 -10.90 -21.95
C THR A 504 5.74 -10.40 -20.63
N TYR A 505 6.29 -9.18 -20.62
CA TYR A 505 6.81 -8.52 -19.43
C TYR A 505 6.14 -7.17 -19.24
N SER A 506 6.20 -6.60 -18.04
CA SER A 506 5.73 -5.25 -17.77
C SER A 506 6.56 -4.52 -16.73
N ILE A 507 6.47 -3.19 -16.76
CA ILE A 507 7.09 -2.29 -15.77
C ILE A 507 5.97 -1.78 -14.86
N LEU A 508 5.98 -2.23 -13.60
CA LEU A 508 5.00 -1.81 -12.59
C LEU A 508 5.69 -1.06 -11.45
N SER A 509 4.93 -0.23 -10.72
CA SER A 509 5.40 0.46 -9.52
C SER A 509 4.46 0.19 -8.35
N GLY A 510 5.03 -0.06 -7.18
CA GLY A 510 4.26 -0.28 -5.96
C GLY A 510 5.11 -0.89 -4.86
N THR A 511 4.65 -0.74 -3.61
CA THR A 511 5.12 -1.60 -2.51
C THR A 511 4.86 -3.09 -2.81
N SER A 512 3.90 -3.38 -3.69
CA SER A 512 3.64 -4.69 -4.28
C SER A 512 4.82 -5.29 -5.06
N MET A 513 5.75 -4.49 -5.58
CA MET A 513 6.96 -4.96 -6.24
C MET A 513 8.14 -5.05 -5.26
N ALA A 514 8.18 -4.18 -4.26
CA ALA A 514 9.19 -4.21 -3.20
C ALA A 514 9.02 -5.44 -2.27
N CYS A 515 7.79 -5.79 -1.93
CA CYS A 515 7.46 -6.93 -1.07
C CYS A 515 8.08 -8.27 -1.54
N PRO A 516 7.82 -8.75 -2.77
CA PRO A 516 8.40 -10.01 -3.27
C PRO A 516 9.92 -9.94 -3.41
N TYR A 517 10.50 -8.75 -3.58
CA TYR A 517 11.94 -8.60 -3.61
C TYR A 517 12.57 -9.07 -2.29
N VAL A 518 11.98 -8.69 -1.15
CA VAL A 518 12.46 -9.11 0.18
C VAL A 518 12.18 -10.60 0.44
N ALA A 519 11.04 -11.12 -0.04
CA ALA A 519 10.79 -12.56 -0.02
C ALA A 519 11.86 -13.35 -0.80
N GLY A 520 12.31 -12.80 -1.93
CA GLY A 520 13.44 -13.33 -2.69
C GLY A 520 14.75 -13.31 -1.89
N VAL A 521 15.04 -12.24 -1.13
CA VAL A 521 16.22 -12.20 -0.25
C VAL A 521 16.13 -13.28 0.84
N ALA A 522 14.94 -13.50 1.41
CA ALA A 522 14.72 -14.61 2.34
C ALA A 522 14.95 -15.98 1.65
N ALA A 523 14.51 -16.14 0.41
CA ALA A 523 14.72 -17.36 -0.37
C ALA A 523 16.20 -17.60 -0.70
N LEU A 524 16.99 -16.56 -0.95
CA LEU A 524 18.45 -16.68 -1.08
C LEU A 524 19.09 -17.22 0.20
N TRP A 525 18.69 -16.71 1.37
CA TRP A 525 19.17 -17.21 2.66
C TRP A 525 18.73 -18.66 2.92
N VAL A 526 17.47 -19.01 2.66
CA VAL A 526 17.00 -20.41 2.73
C VAL A 526 17.80 -21.32 1.79
N GLY A 527 18.09 -20.87 0.56
CA GLY A 527 18.84 -21.67 -0.40
C GLY A 527 20.29 -21.92 -0.01
N GLN A 528 20.92 -21.02 0.74
CA GLN A 528 22.30 -21.20 1.20
C GLN A 528 22.40 -21.94 2.55
N PHE A 529 21.37 -21.87 3.41
CA PHE A 529 21.49 -22.33 4.80
C PHE A 529 20.29 -23.12 5.35
N GLY A 530 19.27 -23.36 4.54
CA GLY A 530 18.02 -24.02 4.93
C GLY A 530 17.02 -23.11 5.65
N GLY A 531 15.74 -23.50 5.61
CA GLY A 531 14.63 -22.78 6.25
C GLY A 531 14.20 -23.42 7.58
N ARG A 532 12.89 -23.54 7.78
CA ARG A 532 12.28 -24.03 9.02
C ARG A 532 12.76 -25.42 9.43
N ALA A 533 12.96 -26.31 8.46
CA ALA A 533 13.41 -27.68 8.72
C ALA A 533 14.82 -27.76 9.34
N THR A 534 15.69 -26.77 9.07
CA THR A 534 17.06 -26.72 9.59
C THR A 534 17.13 -26.02 10.93
N HIS A 535 16.39 -24.92 11.08
CA HIS A 535 16.57 -23.96 12.19
C HIS A 535 15.45 -23.99 13.24
N GLY A 536 14.38 -24.76 13.01
CA GLY A 536 13.19 -24.76 13.85
C GLY A 536 12.41 -23.45 13.73
N LYS A 537 11.35 -23.26 14.53
CA LYS A 537 10.37 -22.18 14.33
C LYS A 537 10.88 -20.74 14.55
N GLU A 538 11.92 -20.55 15.37
CA GLU A 538 12.41 -19.19 15.69
C GLU A 538 13.12 -18.51 14.50
N TRP A 539 13.50 -19.28 13.47
CA TRP A 539 14.29 -18.79 12.34
C TRP A 539 13.62 -17.66 11.57
N ALA A 540 12.29 -17.71 11.38
CA ALA A 540 11.55 -16.74 10.58
C ALA A 540 11.63 -15.36 11.22
N ARG A 541 11.37 -15.30 12.54
CA ARG A 541 11.53 -14.06 13.32
C ARG A 541 12.98 -13.60 13.34
N ALA A 542 13.94 -14.50 13.54
CA ALA A 542 15.37 -14.16 13.56
C ALA A 542 15.84 -13.58 12.21
N LEU A 543 15.38 -14.14 11.10
CA LEU A 543 15.63 -13.62 9.75
C LEU A 543 14.98 -12.25 9.54
N GLY A 544 13.74 -12.06 9.97
CA GLY A 544 13.07 -10.76 9.92
C GLY A 544 13.89 -9.69 10.63
N ARG A 545 14.38 -9.96 11.84
CA ARG A 545 15.25 -9.03 12.60
C ARG A 545 16.61 -8.81 11.92
N ARG A 546 17.15 -9.84 11.27
CA ARG A 546 18.39 -9.76 10.50
C ARG A 546 18.25 -8.88 9.26
N ILE A 547 17.14 -9.00 8.53
CA ILE A 547 16.82 -8.12 7.39
C ILE A 547 16.66 -6.67 7.85
N ILE A 548 15.85 -6.44 8.90
CA ILE A 548 15.65 -5.09 9.47
C ILE A 548 17.01 -4.49 9.86
N SER A 549 17.80 -5.22 10.65
CA SER A 549 19.03 -4.65 11.20
C SER A 549 20.13 -4.40 10.17
N SER A 550 20.06 -5.06 9.02
CA SER A 550 21.01 -4.91 7.91
C SER A 550 20.70 -3.74 6.98
N GLY A 551 19.51 -3.12 7.09
CA GLY A 551 19.05 -2.06 6.20
C GLY A 551 20.01 -0.87 6.08
N GLN A 552 20.06 -0.29 4.89
CA GLN A 552 20.86 0.87 4.55
C GLN A 552 20.00 2.13 4.61
N ALA A 553 20.35 3.05 5.51
CA ALA A 553 19.62 4.31 5.62
C ALA A 553 19.75 5.13 4.31
N LEU A 554 18.64 5.74 3.92
CA LEU A 554 18.52 6.51 2.69
C LEU A 554 18.37 8.00 3.01
N PRO A 555 18.76 8.92 2.11
CA PRO A 555 18.50 10.34 2.30
C PRO A 555 16.98 10.62 2.26
N TRP A 556 16.57 11.61 3.05
CA TRP A 556 15.22 12.18 2.94
C TRP A 556 15.01 12.82 1.57
N TYR A 557 13.82 12.64 1.01
CA TYR A 557 13.45 13.14 -0.31
C TYR A 557 12.01 13.62 -0.28
N ASP A 558 11.77 14.87 -0.66
CA ASP A 558 10.44 15.51 -0.72
C ASP A 558 9.87 15.59 -2.15
N GLY A 559 10.50 14.91 -3.11
CA GLY A 559 10.20 15.06 -4.53
C GLY A 559 11.06 16.11 -5.26
N ALA A 560 11.84 16.90 -4.54
CA ALA A 560 12.82 17.82 -5.12
C ALA A 560 14.25 17.27 -4.99
N ASN A 561 15.12 17.59 -5.96
CA ASN A 561 16.52 17.17 -5.93
C ASN A 561 17.36 18.05 -4.97
N THR A 562 16.87 18.22 -3.75
CA THR A 562 17.51 18.97 -2.66
C THR A 562 18.08 17.97 -1.66
N ASP A 563 19.34 18.12 -1.29
CA ASP A 563 19.92 17.39 -0.17
C ASP A 563 19.62 18.13 1.13
N TYR A 564 18.77 17.54 1.97
CA TYR A 564 18.38 18.08 3.26
C TYR A 564 19.34 17.69 4.39
N ASN A 565 20.35 16.85 4.11
CA ASN A 565 21.27 16.29 5.10
C ASN A 565 20.56 15.58 6.27
N PHE A 566 19.40 14.98 5.98
CA PHE A 566 18.67 14.09 6.88
C PHE A 566 18.53 12.72 6.22
N THR A 567 18.54 11.65 7.02
CA THR A 567 18.06 10.35 6.54
C THR A 567 16.54 10.31 6.57
N ALA A 568 15.94 9.53 5.68
CA ALA A 568 14.52 9.25 5.69
C ALA A 568 14.08 8.68 7.06
N PRO A 569 12.92 9.11 7.56
CA PRO A 569 12.41 8.67 8.85
C PRO A 569 12.01 7.20 8.84
N VAL A 570 12.09 6.56 10.01
CA VAL A 570 11.79 5.12 10.16
C VAL A 570 10.32 4.82 9.82
N GLU A 571 9.41 5.73 10.16
CA GLU A 571 8.00 5.61 9.84
C GLU A 571 7.69 5.73 8.33
N GLN A 572 8.68 6.06 7.48
CA GLN A 572 8.56 6.01 6.02
C GLN A 572 9.18 4.75 5.40
N VAL A 573 10.39 4.38 5.80
CA VAL A 573 11.19 3.34 5.11
C VAL A 573 11.80 2.29 6.03
N GLY A 574 11.41 2.28 7.31
CA GLY A 574 12.04 1.42 8.31
C GLY A 574 13.52 1.73 8.47
N THR A 575 14.38 0.72 8.36
CA THR A 575 15.84 0.90 8.35
C THR A 575 16.42 1.32 7.00
N GLY A 576 15.58 1.47 5.98
CA GLY A 576 15.97 1.86 4.61
C GLY A 576 16.14 0.66 3.68
N LEU A 577 16.99 0.77 2.66
CA LEU A 577 17.10 -0.23 1.60
C LEU A 577 17.66 -1.57 2.11
N VAL A 578 17.03 -2.67 1.73
CA VAL A 578 17.49 -4.03 2.05
C VAL A 578 18.91 -4.29 1.53
N ASP A 579 19.74 -4.92 2.36
CA ASP A 579 21.10 -5.33 2.02
C ASP A 579 21.22 -6.85 2.13
N ALA A 580 20.99 -7.54 1.01
CA ALA A 580 21.04 -8.99 0.93
C ALA A 580 22.44 -9.52 1.25
N TRP A 581 23.50 -8.79 0.89
CA TRP A 581 24.86 -9.22 1.17
C TRP A 581 25.12 -9.30 2.67
N LYS A 582 24.77 -8.24 3.43
CA LYS A 582 24.85 -8.24 4.89
C LYS A 582 24.00 -9.34 5.51
N VAL A 583 22.76 -9.50 5.02
CA VAL A 583 21.85 -10.55 5.51
C VAL A 583 22.47 -11.94 5.36
N LEU A 584 23.22 -12.25 4.31
CA LEU A 584 23.79 -13.60 4.16
C LEU A 584 25.19 -13.76 4.77
N HIS A 585 25.94 -12.68 4.99
CA HIS A 585 27.37 -12.77 5.34
C HIS A 585 27.75 -12.27 6.74
N TYR A 586 26.90 -11.53 7.44
CA TYR A 586 27.28 -11.01 8.77
C TYR A 586 27.25 -12.11 9.85
N ASP A 587 28.30 -12.21 10.63
CA ASP A 587 28.44 -13.11 11.77
C ASP A 587 27.61 -12.63 12.99
N THR A 588 27.39 -11.33 13.13
CA THR A 588 26.58 -10.80 14.24
C THR A 588 25.09 -11.02 14.01
N GLN A 589 24.41 -11.62 14.99
CA GLN A 589 22.95 -11.73 15.05
C GLN A 589 22.39 -10.80 16.12
N LEU A 590 21.30 -10.11 15.79
CA LEU A 590 20.53 -9.30 16.74
C LEU A 590 19.16 -9.92 16.97
N GLU A 591 18.72 -9.95 18.23
CA GLU A 591 17.33 -10.20 18.59
C GLU A 591 16.79 -9.00 19.37
N PHE A 592 15.67 -8.46 18.91
CA PHE A 592 15.04 -7.28 19.49
C PHE A 592 13.56 -7.20 19.14
N ASN A 593 12.81 -6.45 19.94
CA ASN A 593 11.59 -5.81 19.47
C ASN A 593 11.96 -4.44 18.91
N THR A 594 11.27 -3.98 17.87
CA THR A 594 11.43 -2.60 17.38
C THR A 594 11.21 -1.62 18.53
N MET A 595 12.02 -0.57 18.60
CA MET A 595 12.00 0.36 19.75
C MET A 595 10.88 1.39 19.58
N GLY A 596 9.63 0.97 19.81
CA GLY A 596 8.48 1.87 19.91
C GLY A 596 8.53 2.65 21.22
N LEU A 597 8.85 3.94 21.15
CA LEU A 597 8.95 4.84 22.30
C LEU A 597 7.57 5.37 22.74
N ASN A 598 6.54 5.17 21.92
CA ASN A 598 5.18 5.63 22.14
C ASN A 598 5.08 7.18 22.22
N ASP A 599 3.97 7.68 22.78
CA ASP A 599 3.71 9.10 23.00
C ASP A 599 4.31 9.61 24.32
N THR A 600 4.20 10.91 24.62
CA THR A 600 4.80 11.46 25.86
C THR A 600 4.07 11.04 27.13
N HIS A 601 2.82 10.58 27.05
CA HIS A 601 2.04 10.17 28.21
C HIS A 601 2.30 8.71 28.60
N TYR A 602 2.37 7.82 27.59
CA TYR A 602 2.62 6.39 27.73
C TYR A 602 4.04 6.00 27.30
N PHE A 603 5.00 6.90 27.53
CA PHE A 603 6.38 6.79 27.05
C PHE A 603 7.06 5.49 27.47
N ASN A 604 7.62 4.78 26.49
CA ASN A 604 8.32 3.51 26.70
C ASN A 604 9.85 3.71 26.69
N ARG A 605 10.42 3.72 27.88
CA ARG A 605 11.80 4.16 28.14
C ARG A 605 12.89 3.12 27.88
N TYR A 606 12.65 1.87 28.24
CA TYR A 606 13.69 0.84 28.38
C TYR A 606 13.59 -0.20 27.27
N HIS A 607 14.65 -0.37 26.49
CA HIS A 607 14.68 -1.30 25.37
C HIS A 607 15.87 -2.25 25.47
N LYS A 608 15.64 -3.52 25.14
CA LYS A 608 16.67 -4.57 25.19
C LYS A 608 16.99 -5.08 23.79
N VAL A 609 18.26 -5.30 23.54
CA VAL A 609 18.77 -5.95 22.31
C VAL A 609 19.72 -7.06 22.73
N GLN A 610 19.48 -8.27 22.27
CA GLN A 610 20.40 -9.39 22.43
C GLN A 610 21.36 -9.39 21.23
N LEU A 611 22.67 -9.35 21.51
CA LEU A 611 23.71 -9.52 20.49
C LEU A 611 24.29 -10.92 20.64
N THR A 612 24.54 -11.59 19.53
CA THR A 612 25.25 -12.87 19.47
C THR A 612 26.33 -12.81 18.40
N ASN A 613 27.55 -13.23 18.74
CA ASN A 613 28.64 -13.41 17.78
C ASN A 613 28.62 -14.85 17.26
N ASN A 614 28.13 -15.09 16.03
CA ASN A 614 28.17 -16.41 15.39
C ASN A 614 29.45 -16.66 14.58
N GLY A 615 30.38 -15.70 14.59
CA GLY A 615 31.64 -15.77 13.88
C GLY A 615 32.69 -16.64 14.58
N LYS A 616 33.88 -16.69 13.99
CA LYS A 616 35.01 -17.52 14.47
C LYS A 616 36.02 -16.77 15.31
N GLU A 617 35.92 -15.44 15.37
CA GLU A 617 36.85 -14.57 16.06
C GLU A 617 36.16 -13.75 17.15
N ASN A 618 36.94 -13.16 18.04
CA ASN A 618 36.42 -12.22 19.02
C ASN A 618 36.01 -10.91 18.32
N ILE A 619 34.80 -10.41 18.57
CA ILE A 619 34.32 -9.15 18.01
C ILE A 619 34.16 -8.12 19.13
N VAL A 620 34.77 -6.95 18.96
CA VAL A 620 34.56 -5.78 19.82
C VAL A 620 33.41 -4.96 19.24
N TYR A 621 32.36 -4.74 20.04
CA TYR A 621 31.19 -3.97 19.64
C TYR A 621 31.25 -2.55 20.21
N THR A 622 30.87 -1.58 19.37
CA THR A 622 30.71 -0.17 19.69
C THR A 622 29.31 0.30 19.30
N PHE A 623 28.80 1.31 20.00
CA PHE A 623 27.40 1.75 19.89
C PHE A 623 27.33 3.24 19.65
N SER A 624 26.46 3.68 18.75
CA SER A 624 26.18 5.10 18.53
C SER A 624 24.72 5.33 18.20
N HIS A 625 24.28 6.58 18.36
CA HIS A 625 22.94 7.02 18.02
C HIS A 625 22.96 7.76 16.68
N ALA A 626 22.05 7.40 15.78
CA ALA A 626 21.89 8.00 14.48
C ALA A 626 20.43 8.47 14.30
N PRO A 627 20.11 9.75 14.56
CA PRO A 627 18.76 10.29 14.36
C PRO A 627 18.42 10.40 12.87
N ALA A 628 17.14 10.24 12.55
CA ALA A 628 16.59 10.51 11.22
C ALA A 628 15.91 11.88 11.15
N ALA A 629 15.31 12.22 10.00
CA ALA A 629 14.45 13.39 9.89
C ALA A 629 13.32 13.34 10.92
N GLY A 630 13.09 14.44 11.64
CA GLY A 630 11.90 14.65 12.44
C GLY A 630 10.83 15.40 11.63
N LEU A 631 9.56 15.24 12.01
CA LEU A 631 8.42 15.82 11.32
C LEU A 631 7.42 16.42 12.30
N GLU A 632 6.90 17.61 11.99
CA GLU A 632 5.62 18.07 12.56
C GLU A 632 4.49 17.53 11.70
N THR A 633 3.76 16.51 12.17
CA THR A 633 2.82 15.73 11.34
C THR A 633 1.39 16.25 11.36
N TYR A 634 1.06 17.25 12.18
CA TYR A 634 -0.31 17.75 12.34
C TYR A 634 -0.40 19.24 12.01
N GLU A 635 -1.47 19.63 11.32
CA GLU A 635 -1.76 21.00 10.96
C GLU A 635 -3.21 21.35 11.26
N CYS A 636 -3.48 22.63 11.51
CA CYS A 636 -4.82 23.19 11.52
C CYS A 636 -4.92 24.18 10.36
N ALA A 637 -5.72 23.83 9.34
CA ALA A 637 -6.01 24.75 8.24
C ALA A 637 -6.90 25.91 8.75
N ALA A 638 -7.15 26.91 7.89
CA ALA A 638 -7.92 28.10 8.22
C ALA A 638 -9.19 27.77 9.05
N ALA A 639 -9.31 28.38 10.24
CA ALA A 639 -10.40 28.20 11.20
C ALA A 639 -10.46 26.85 11.95
N ASP A 640 -9.35 26.36 12.54
CA ASP A 640 -9.27 25.23 13.49
C ASP A 640 -9.71 23.85 12.96
N ASP A 641 -9.75 23.66 11.65
CA ASP A 641 -9.96 22.33 11.07
C ASP A 641 -8.61 21.60 10.98
N CYS A 642 -8.36 20.78 11.99
CA CYS A 642 -7.08 20.12 12.18
C CYS A 642 -7.06 18.69 11.62
N ARG A 643 -5.90 18.28 11.09
CA ARG A 643 -5.68 16.99 10.42
C ARG A 643 -4.20 16.61 10.39
N ILE A 644 -3.93 15.34 10.14
CA ILE A 644 -2.58 14.89 9.77
C ILE A 644 -2.21 15.50 8.41
N LYS A 645 -0.98 16.02 8.33
CA LYS A 645 -0.46 16.68 7.12
C LYS A 645 -0.33 15.65 5.99
N PRO A 646 -0.81 15.97 4.78
CA PRO A 646 -0.47 15.18 3.60
C PRO A 646 1.03 15.30 3.30
N TRP A 647 1.57 14.33 2.57
CA TRP A 647 2.98 14.24 2.17
C TRP A 647 3.60 15.59 1.78
N LYS A 648 2.97 16.26 0.81
CA LYS A 648 3.42 17.55 0.24
C LYS A 648 3.53 18.70 1.24
N ASN A 649 2.92 18.58 2.41
CA ASN A 649 2.96 19.60 3.47
C ASN A 649 4.01 19.29 4.55
N LEU A 650 4.62 18.10 4.52
CA LEU A 650 5.65 17.71 5.46
C LEU A 650 6.97 18.43 5.16
N LYS A 651 7.71 18.73 6.22
CA LYS A 651 9.06 19.30 6.14
C LYS A 651 9.94 18.58 7.13
N ALA A 652 11.08 18.08 6.66
CA ALA A 652 12.09 17.52 7.53
C ALA A 652 12.68 18.61 8.42
N ILE A 653 12.69 18.35 9.73
CA ILE A 653 13.26 19.19 10.77
C ILE A 653 14.11 18.33 11.71
N LYS A 654 14.95 18.98 12.52
CA LYS A 654 15.75 18.26 13.51
C LYS A 654 14.93 17.99 14.77
N LEU A 655 14.48 16.75 14.98
CA LEU A 655 13.91 16.25 16.24
C LEU A 655 14.70 15.03 16.70
N GLU A 656 15.61 15.24 17.64
CA GLU A 656 16.56 14.22 18.08
C GLU A 656 16.14 13.63 19.44
N ALA A 657 16.04 12.30 19.51
CA ALA A 657 15.77 11.61 20.76
C ALA A 657 16.96 11.74 21.71
N ILE A 658 16.70 11.90 23.01
CA ILE A 658 17.77 11.87 24.02
C ILE A 658 18.03 10.42 24.44
N VAL A 659 19.16 9.86 24.02
CA VAL A 659 19.61 8.54 24.47
C VAL A 659 20.39 8.69 25.77
N THR A 660 19.77 8.31 26.89
CA THR A 660 20.34 8.44 28.24
C THR A 660 21.29 7.30 28.61
N ARG A 661 21.19 6.15 27.95
CA ARG A 661 22.07 5.00 28.16
C ARG A 661 22.39 4.31 26.85
N LEU A 662 23.68 4.23 26.55
CA LEU A 662 24.27 3.30 25.60
C LEU A 662 25.34 2.45 26.30
N PRO A 663 25.54 1.19 25.90
CA PRO A 663 26.60 0.36 26.48
C PRO A 663 27.98 0.94 26.17
N ALA A 664 28.91 0.81 27.13
CA ALA A 664 30.34 0.94 26.83
C ALA A 664 30.78 -0.21 25.89
N PRO A 665 31.85 -0.03 25.09
CA PRO A 665 32.35 -1.08 24.22
C PRO A 665 32.67 -2.38 24.98
N PHE A 666 32.36 -3.52 24.38
CA PHE A 666 32.67 -4.83 24.94
C PHE A 666 33.01 -5.85 23.86
N THR A 667 33.66 -6.93 24.25
CA THR A 667 34.03 -8.05 23.38
C THR A 667 33.09 -9.22 23.59
N LEU A 668 32.66 -9.88 22.51
CA LEU A 668 32.05 -11.22 22.56
C LEU A 668 32.95 -12.23 21.88
N LYS A 669 33.17 -13.36 22.54
CA LYS A 669 33.83 -14.53 21.95
C LYS A 669 32.90 -15.24 20.95
N PRO A 670 33.42 -16.11 20.08
CA PRO A 670 32.61 -16.99 19.25
C PRO A 670 31.54 -17.73 20.06
N GLY A 671 30.28 -17.66 19.61
CA GLY A 671 29.11 -18.25 20.24
C GLY A 671 28.62 -17.53 21.52
N GLU A 672 29.26 -16.44 21.93
CA GLU A 672 28.84 -15.68 23.11
C GLU A 672 27.71 -14.70 22.75
N SER A 673 26.74 -14.61 23.66
CA SER A 673 25.61 -13.68 23.55
C SER A 673 25.58 -12.73 24.75
N LYS A 674 25.21 -11.47 24.51
CA LYS A 674 25.01 -10.47 25.58
C LYS A 674 23.82 -9.57 25.29
N ALA A 675 22.95 -9.42 26.28
CA ALA A 675 21.88 -8.45 26.26
C ALA A 675 22.42 -7.06 26.60
N ILE A 676 22.06 -6.07 25.81
CA ILE A 676 22.29 -4.65 26.08
C ILE A 676 20.97 -3.94 26.37
N GLU A 677 21.07 -2.81 27.07
CA GLU A 677 19.95 -1.93 27.34
C GLU A 677 20.20 -0.56 26.70
N VAL A 678 19.18 -0.05 25.99
CA VAL A 678 19.13 1.29 25.41
C VAL A 678 18.00 2.05 26.07
N ASN A 679 18.30 3.23 26.63
CA ASN A 679 17.31 4.03 27.34
C ASN A 679 17.14 5.40 26.70
N PHE A 680 15.89 5.85 26.61
CA PHE A 680 15.53 7.17 26.08
C PHE A 680 14.96 8.06 27.18
N ASP A 681 15.12 9.37 27.06
CA ASP A 681 14.36 10.34 27.87
C ASP A 681 13.06 10.73 27.17
N ASN A 682 12.03 10.98 27.98
CA ASN A 682 10.76 11.50 27.47
C ASN A 682 10.99 12.92 26.88
N PRO A 683 10.53 13.20 25.65
CA PRO A 683 10.79 14.50 25.01
C PRO A 683 9.89 15.64 25.51
N ASP A 684 9.03 15.42 26.51
CA ASP A 684 8.09 16.40 27.07
C ASP A 684 8.72 17.75 27.51
N LYS A 685 10.02 17.75 27.81
CA LYS A 685 10.79 18.94 28.26
C LYS A 685 11.64 19.60 27.17
N LEU A 686 11.59 19.11 25.92
CA LEU A 686 12.44 19.62 24.83
C LEU A 686 11.91 20.87 24.14
N GLY A 687 10.74 21.38 24.56
CA GLY A 687 10.13 22.59 23.99
C GLY A 687 9.64 22.40 22.56
N TRP A 688 9.47 21.16 22.11
CA TRP A 688 8.87 20.86 20.80
C TRP A 688 7.41 21.30 20.77
N ASN A 689 6.92 21.61 19.57
CA ASN A 689 5.54 22.01 19.35
C ASN A 689 4.60 20.80 19.46
N ALA A 690 4.20 20.43 20.68
CA ALA A 690 3.34 19.28 20.94
C ALA A 690 2.00 19.35 20.16
N ALA A 691 1.48 20.56 19.92
CA ALA A 691 0.25 20.76 19.14
C ALA A 691 0.38 20.38 17.66
N ALA A 692 1.61 20.26 17.13
CA ALA A 692 1.87 19.82 15.76
C ALA A 692 2.22 18.32 15.65
N LEU A 693 2.06 17.54 16.73
CA LEU A 693 2.37 16.11 16.80
C LEU A 693 3.77 15.80 16.24
N PRO A 694 4.86 16.19 16.94
CA PRO A 694 6.20 16.00 16.45
C PRO A 694 6.56 14.50 16.45
N ALA A 695 6.70 13.90 15.27
CA ALA A 695 7.21 12.55 15.07
C ALA A 695 8.73 12.56 14.97
N TYR A 696 9.38 11.65 15.68
CA TYR A 696 10.84 11.56 15.71
C TYR A 696 11.28 10.09 15.67
N SER A 697 12.34 9.83 14.91
CA SER A 697 12.84 8.48 14.71
C SER A 697 14.34 8.44 14.43
N GLY A 698 14.88 7.24 14.27
CA GLY A 698 16.29 7.02 14.00
C GLY A 698 16.69 5.59 14.33
N SER A 699 17.97 5.37 14.58
CA SER A 699 18.48 4.06 14.92
C SER A 699 19.62 4.09 15.94
N ILE A 700 19.79 2.98 16.64
CA ILE A 700 21.01 2.68 17.40
C ILE A 700 21.92 1.85 16.49
N ARG A 701 23.07 2.40 16.13
CA ARG A 701 24.09 1.73 15.31
C ARG A 701 24.97 0.86 16.18
N ILE A 702 25.24 -0.34 15.69
CA ILE A 702 26.09 -1.35 16.32
C ILE A 702 27.19 -1.69 15.33
N LYS A 703 28.44 -1.38 15.69
CA LYS A 703 29.60 -1.62 14.85
C LYS A 703 30.54 -2.64 15.50
N GLY A 704 30.85 -3.70 14.77
CA GLY A 704 31.81 -4.73 15.16
C GLY A 704 33.22 -4.42 14.65
N SER A 705 34.25 -4.88 15.36
CA SER A 705 35.65 -4.77 14.94
C SER A 705 35.97 -5.57 13.67
N ASN A 706 35.09 -6.47 13.24
CA ASN A 706 35.15 -7.19 11.96
C ASN A 706 34.60 -6.39 10.77
N GLY A 707 34.20 -5.12 10.99
CA GLY A 707 33.70 -4.23 9.93
C GLY A 707 32.18 -4.29 9.74
N GLU A 708 31.47 -5.11 10.51
CA GLU A 708 30.01 -5.18 10.44
C GLU A 708 29.35 -3.94 11.02
N GLU A 709 28.31 -3.45 10.33
CA GLU A 709 27.48 -2.34 10.79
C GLU A 709 26.00 -2.69 10.66
N LEU A 710 25.37 -2.83 11.83
CA LEU A 710 23.95 -3.14 12.00
C LEU A 710 23.24 -1.99 12.72
N SER A 711 21.92 -1.98 12.67
CA SER A 711 21.12 -0.95 13.32
C SER A 711 19.83 -1.48 13.93
N VAL A 712 19.36 -0.86 15.00
CA VAL A 712 18.03 -1.14 15.57
C VAL A 712 17.18 0.13 15.49
N PRO A 713 16.04 0.11 14.77
CA PRO A 713 15.23 1.31 14.57
C PRO A 713 14.41 1.66 15.82
N TYR A 714 14.20 2.96 16.03
CA TYR A 714 13.27 3.50 17.02
C TYR A 714 12.34 4.55 16.40
N PHE A 715 11.15 4.70 16.99
CA PHE A 715 10.17 5.73 16.64
C PHE A 715 9.41 6.18 17.89
N GLY A 716 9.11 7.47 17.98
CA GLY A 716 8.26 8.03 19.04
C GLY A 716 7.49 9.26 18.59
N LEU A 717 6.50 9.64 19.41
CA LEU A 717 5.68 10.83 19.21
C LEU A 717 5.87 11.80 20.38
N GLY A 718 6.37 13.00 20.10
CA GLY A 718 6.70 14.03 21.10
C GLY A 718 5.50 14.84 21.59
N ALA A 719 4.34 14.21 21.73
CA ALA A 719 3.13 14.82 22.26
C ALA A 719 2.27 13.78 23.01
N ASN A 720 1.31 14.26 23.81
CA ASN A 720 0.24 13.43 24.37
C ASN A 720 -0.83 13.27 23.29
N LEU A 721 -0.86 12.12 22.62
CA LEU A 721 -1.70 11.90 21.43
C LEU A 721 -3.17 12.08 21.76
N LYS A 722 -3.61 11.51 22.88
CA LYS A 722 -5.00 11.58 23.33
C LYS A 722 -5.44 13.03 23.57
N GLU A 723 -4.59 13.83 24.21
CA GLU A 723 -4.89 15.25 24.51
C GLU A 723 -4.98 16.11 23.25
N VAL A 724 -4.05 15.93 22.31
CA VAL A 724 -4.00 16.73 21.06
C VAL A 724 -5.12 16.36 20.10
N ILE A 725 -5.45 15.07 19.99
CA ILE A 725 -6.46 14.58 19.05
C ILE A 725 -7.88 14.78 19.58
N SER A 726 -8.10 14.78 20.90
CA SER A 726 -9.46 14.86 21.47
C SER A 726 -10.05 16.28 21.36
N PRO A 727 -11.29 16.44 20.87
CA PRO A 727 -12.17 15.40 20.33
C PRO A 727 -11.71 14.91 18.95
N ILE A 728 -11.78 13.60 18.72
CA ILE A 728 -11.25 12.92 17.52
C ILE A 728 -11.94 13.36 16.22
N PHE A 729 -13.17 13.86 16.30
CA PHE A 729 -13.87 14.39 15.12
C PHE A 729 -13.25 15.71 14.64
N ARG A 730 -13.22 15.88 13.32
CA ARG A 730 -12.84 17.16 12.70
C ARG A 730 -13.90 18.22 12.94
N LYS A 731 -13.48 19.49 12.88
CA LYS A 731 -14.38 20.61 13.10
C LYS A 731 -15.52 20.60 12.07
N GLY A 732 -16.74 20.86 12.53
CA GLY A 732 -17.94 20.77 11.71
C GLY A 732 -18.48 19.35 11.51
N TYR A 733 -17.78 18.32 11.99
CA TYR A 733 -18.22 16.93 11.96
C TYR A 733 -18.43 16.37 13.38
N PRO A 734 -19.27 15.34 13.54
CA PRO A 734 -20.17 14.77 12.53
C PRO A 734 -21.26 15.74 12.08
N VAL A 735 -21.68 15.61 10.82
CA VAL A 735 -22.86 16.27 10.26
C VAL A 735 -23.96 15.23 10.18
N ALA A 736 -25.15 15.55 10.68
CA ALA A 736 -26.29 14.65 10.63
C ALA A 736 -27.51 15.33 10.01
N VAL A 737 -28.05 14.71 8.96
CA VAL A 737 -29.16 15.24 8.14
C VAL A 737 -30.23 14.17 7.90
N SER A 738 -31.41 14.61 7.48
CA SER A 738 -32.53 13.76 7.06
C SER A 738 -33.34 14.45 5.95
N GLY A 739 -34.04 13.66 5.13
CA GLY A 739 -34.83 14.13 3.99
C GLY A 739 -34.02 14.42 2.73
N ALA A 740 -34.65 14.40 1.55
CA ALA A 740 -34.02 14.66 0.26
C ALA A 740 -33.28 16.02 0.17
N ASN A 741 -33.70 17.00 0.96
CA ASN A 741 -33.07 18.33 1.05
C ASN A 741 -31.93 18.42 2.08
N ASN A 742 -31.47 17.31 2.65
CA ASN A 742 -30.40 17.26 3.66
C ASN A 742 -30.68 18.19 4.86
N THR A 743 -31.91 18.17 5.40
CA THR A 743 -32.30 19.01 6.54
C THR A 743 -31.56 18.55 7.81
N PRO A 744 -30.92 19.43 8.59
CA PRO A 744 -30.25 19.03 9.83
C PRO A 744 -31.18 18.29 10.79
N ILE A 745 -30.72 17.20 11.41
CA ILE A 745 -31.58 16.42 12.32
C ILE A 745 -32.04 17.20 13.55
N ALA A 746 -31.32 18.25 13.94
CA ALA A 746 -31.74 19.18 15.00
C ALA A 746 -33.05 19.93 14.66
N VAL A 747 -33.41 20.01 13.38
CA VAL A 747 -34.67 20.59 12.88
C VAL A 747 -35.68 19.50 12.55
N LYS A 748 -35.23 18.37 12.00
CA LYS A 748 -36.05 17.20 11.66
C LYS A 748 -35.57 15.95 12.41
N SER A 749 -36.17 15.72 13.57
CA SER A 749 -35.88 14.56 14.44
C SER A 749 -37.01 13.53 14.50
N SER A 750 -37.99 13.61 13.60
CA SER A 750 -39.04 12.60 13.44
C SER A 750 -38.90 11.87 12.11
N TYR A 751 -38.96 10.54 12.14
CA TYR A 751 -38.63 9.68 10.99
C TYR A 751 -39.71 8.64 10.73
N THR A 752 -40.11 8.51 9.46
CA THR A 752 -40.94 7.40 8.95
C THR A 752 -40.11 6.25 8.40
N PHE A 753 -38.79 6.44 8.22
CA PHE A 753 -37.89 5.50 7.55
C PHE A 753 -38.30 5.20 6.09
N ASP A 754 -38.84 6.21 5.41
CA ASP A 754 -39.11 6.15 3.96
C ASP A 754 -37.80 6.35 3.18
N TYR A 755 -37.30 5.26 2.58
CA TYR A 755 -36.07 5.25 1.79
C TYR A 755 -36.23 5.75 0.35
N SER A 756 -37.44 6.05 -0.13
CA SER A 756 -37.60 6.50 -1.51
C SER A 756 -36.72 7.72 -1.80
N ASP A 757 -36.07 7.74 -2.96
CA ASP A 757 -35.11 8.81 -3.34
C ASP A 757 -35.75 10.21 -3.28
N ALA A 758 -37.08 10.29 -3.43
CA ALA A 758 -37.84 11.53 -3.32
C ALA A 758 -37.99 12.03 -1.87
N VAL A 759 -37.87 11.15 -0.88
CA VAL A 759 -38.19 11.42 0.53
C VAL A 759 -36.95 11.33 1.40
N LEU A 760 -36.26 10.18 1.42
CA LEU A 760 -35.09 9.90 2.25
C LEU A 760 -35.27 10.27 3.75
N ASP A 761 -36.40 9.87 4.35
CA ASP A 761 -36.80 10.29 5.70
C ASP A 761 -36.22 9.40 6.82
N PHE A 762 -34.91 9.53 7.02
CA PHE A 762 -34.17 8.85 8.07
C PHE A 762 -32.85 9.58 8.38
N PRO A 763 -32.20 9.31 9.53
CA PRO A 763 -30.89 9.87 9.84
C PRO A 763 -29.79 9.40 8.88
N ARG A 764 -29.00 10.35 8.40
CA ARG A 764 -27.74 10.11 7.68
C ARG A 764 -26.64 10.90 8.37
N ILE A 765 -25.58 10.21 8.79
CA ILE A 765 -24.46 10.79 9.54
C ILE A 765 -23.20 10.69 8.70
N THR A 766 -22.58 11.84 8.44
CA THR A 766 -21.24 11.93 7.87
C THR A 766 -20.27 12.32 8.98
N ALA A 767 -19.20 11.56 9.16
CA ALA A 767 -18.16 11.82 10.13
C ALA A 767 -16.78 11.91 9.46
N ARG A 768 -15.91 12.72 10.05
CA ARG A 768 -14.49 12.78 9.73
C ARG A 768 -13.67 12.71 11.00
N LEU A 769 -12.71 11.80 11.04
CA LEU A 769 -11.78 11.52 12.12
C LEU A 769 -10.41 12.11 11.83
N LYS A 770 -9.80 12.71 12.85
CA LYS A 770 -8.40 13.19 12.86
C LYS A 770 -7.39 12.05 12.98
N TRP A 771 -7.79 10.95 13.61
CA TRP A 771 -6.98 9.77 13.89
C TRP A 771 -7.82 8.49 13.71
N GLY A 772 -7.18 7.31 13.66
CA GLY A 772 -7.90 6.04 13.67
C GLY A 772 -8.66 5.85 14.98
N SER A 773 -9.82 5.19 14.92
CA SER A 773 -10.62 4.87 16.10
C SER A 773 -10.78 3.37 16.24
N ALA A 774 -10.49 2.82 17.42
CA ALA A 774 -10.73 1.40 17.69
C ALA A 774 -12.23 1.06 17.63
N GLN A 775 -13.11 2.02 17.95
CA GLN A 775 -14.56 1.85 17.82
C GLN A 775 -15.26 3.16 17.42
N ILE A 776 -16.13 3.08 16.42
CA ILE A 776 -17.19 4.06 16.18
C ILE A 776 -18.50 3.35 16.52
N ARG A 777 -19.37 4.01 17.28
CA ARG A 777 -20.67 3.47 17.70
C ARG A 777 -21.81 4.38 17.30
N TRP A 778 -22.93 3.77 16.94
CA TRP A 778 -24.22 4.43 16.76
C TRP A 778 -25.28 3.64 17.52
N ASP A 779 -25.58 4.12 18.72
CA ASP A 779 -26.38 3.43 19.73
C ASP A 779 -27.72 4.15 19.95
N ILE A 780 -28.77 3.39 20.24
CA ILE A 780 -30.11 3.86 20.56
C ILE A 780 -30.44 3.50 22.01
N PHE A 781 -30.99 4.48 22.73
CA PHE A 781 -31.40 4.37 24.12
C PHE A 781 -32.85 4.83 24.31
N GLU A 782 -33.46 4.42 25.42
CA GLU A 782 -34.77 4.90 25.87
C GLU A 782 -34.78 6.44 26.06
N ASP A 783 -35.95 7.05 25.89
CA ASP A 783 -36.12 8.52 25.92
C ASP A 783 -35.55 9.21 27.17
N SER A 784 -35.57 8.54 28.33
CA SER A 784 -35.06 9.11 29.59
C SER A 784 -33.55 9.07 29.71
N TRP A 785 -32.85 8.29 28.88
CA TRP A 785 -31.41 8.06 29.02
C TRP A 785 -30.58 9.31 28.74
N THR A 786 -29.51 9.49 29.50
CA THR A 786 -28.52 10.55 29.38
C THR A 786 -27.08 10.02 29.48
N GLU A 787 -26.11 10.78 28.95
CA GLU A 787 -24.69 10.37 28.97
C GLU A 787 -24.14 10.10 30.39
N ARG A 788 -24.75 10.66 31.45
CA ARG A 788 -24.37 10.41 32.85
C ARG A 788 -24.63 8.97 33.30
N GLU A 789 -25.50 8.27 32.58
CA GLU A 789 -25.89 6.89 32.87
C GLU A 789 -25.03 5.89 32.09
N TRP A 790 -24.00 6.32 31.33
CA TRP A 790 -23.14 5.40 30.56
C TRP A 790 -22.62 4.24 31.41
N LYS A 791 -22.86 3.01 30.93
CA LYS A 791 -22.45 1.75 31.56
C LYS A 791 -22.00 0.76 30.50
N TRP A 792 -20.88 0.09 30.76
CA TRP A 792 -20.26 -0.90 29.87
C TRP A 792 -20.15 -2.26 30.55
N PRO A 793 -20.24 -3.39 29.82
CA PRO A 793 -20.63 -3.51 28.41
C PRO A 793 -22.11 -3.17 28.18
N LEU A 794 -22.44 -2.70 26.98
CA LEU A 794 -23.83 -2.44 26.58
C LEU A 794 -24.57 -3.76 26.39
N LYS A 795 -25.79 -3.85 26.93
CA LYS A 795 -26.65 -5.04 26.83
C LYS A 795 -28.08 -4.61 26.60
N VAL A 796 -28.72 -5.17 25.57
CA VAL A 796 -30.10 -4.83 25.18
C VAL A 796 -31.03 -5.01 26.38
N GLY A 797 -31.81 -3.98 26.70
CA GLY A 797 -32.75 -3.95 27.83
C GLY A 797 -32.14 -3.60 29.18
N GLU A 798 -30.82 -3.41 29.28
CA GLU A 798 -30.17 -2.91 30.50
C GLU A 798 -29.86 -1.41 30.38
N ASN A 799 -30.09 -0.66 31.47
CA ASN A 799 -29.66 0.74 31.60
C ASN A 799 -30.15 1.64 30.44
N GLY A 800 -31.36 1.37 29.97
CA GLY A 800 -32.01 2.08 28.87
C GLY A 800 -31.42 1.80 27.48
N TYR A 801 -30.47 0.87 27.30
CA TYR A 801 -29.93 0.56 25.98
C TYR A 801 -30.91 -0.30 25.17
N VAL A 802 -31.33 0.23 24.01
CA VAL A 802 -32.28 -0.42 23.11
C VAL A 802 -31.55 -1.29 22.08
N GLY A 803 -30.41 -0.81 21.56
CA GLY A 803 -29.61 -1.53 20.59
C GLY A 803 -28.73 -0.62 19.76
N THR A 804 -27.88 -1.22 18.94
CA THR A 804 -27.00 -0.55 17.99
C THR A 804 -27.69 -0.39 16.64
N VAL A 805 -27.28 0.57 15.82
CA VAL A 805 -27.82 0.77 14.47
C VAL A 805 -27.29 -0.28 13.49
N HIS A 806 -28.20 -0.83 12.67
CA HIS A 806 -27.89 -1.53 11.43
C HIS A 806 -28.29 -0.65 10.26
N GLY A 807 -27.34 -0.35 9.38
CA GLY A 807 -27.53 0.62 8.30
C GLY A 807 -26.66 0.33 7.09
N ILE A 808 -26.35 1.38 6.34
CA ILE A 808 -25.56 1.35 5.12
C ILE A 808 -24.30 2.21 5.32
N ASP A 809 -23.14 1.66 4.94
CA ASP A 809 -21.85 2.34 4.87
C ASP A 809 -21.65 2.91 3.46
N LYS A 810 -21.76 4.22 3.34
CA LYS A 810 -21.62 4.99 2.09
C LYS A 810 -20.22 5.58 1.89
N SER A 811 -19.24 5.16 2.70
CA SER A 811 -17.91 5.78 2.74
C SER A 811 -17.12 5.77 1.42
N THR A 812 -17.38 4.80 0.54
CA THR A 812 -16.65 4.62 -0.74
C THR A 812 -17.34 5.24 -1.96
N GLY A 813 -18.47 5.92 -1.79
CA GLY A 813 -19.16 6.62 -2.88
C GLY A 813 -19.82 5.73 -3.94
N SER A 814 -19.65 4.40 -3.91
CA SER A 814 -20.39 3.49 -4.79
C SER A 814 -21.87 3.40 -4.34
N VAL A 815 -22.77 3.25 -5.31
CA VAL A 815 -24.21 3.18 -5.07
C VAL A 815 -24.71 1.81 -5.50
N ASP A 816 -24.33 0.78 -4.75
CA ASP A 816 -24.92 -0.55 -4.89
C ASP A 816 -25.61 -0.98 -3.58
N TYR A 817 -26.92 -0.74 -3.53
CA TYR A 817 -27.75 -0.75 -2.32
C TYR A 817 -27.80 -2.09 -1.55
N PRO A 818 -27.80 -3.28 -2.17
CA PRO A 818 -27.73 -4.50 -1.39
C PRO A 818 -26.36 -4.62 -0.72
N ASN A 819 -25.28 -4.09 -1.31
CA ASN A 819 -23.93 -4.56 -1.06
C ASN A 819 -23.11 -3.80 -0.01
N MET A 820 -23.72 -2.86 0.72
CA MET A 820 -23.01 -1.89 1.57
C MET A 820 -23.55 -1.82 3.01
N THR A 821 -24.02 -2.93 3.58
CA THR A 821 -24.52 -2.95 4.96
C THR A 821 -23.40 -2.73 5.99
N VAL A 822 -23.78 -2.16 7.14
CA VAL A 822 -22.91 -2.02 8.31
C VAL A 822 -23.72 -2.15 9.58
N THR A 823 -23.17 -2.89 10.53
CA THR A 823 -23.69 -2.96 11.89
C THR A 823 -22.66 -2.42 12.84
N PHE A 824 -23.08 -1.47 13.68
CA PHE A 824 -22.20 -0.87 14.68
C PHE A 824 -21.99 -1.84 15.87
N PRO A 825 -20.85 -1.80 16.56
CA PRO A 825 -19.70 -0.91 16.35
C PRO A 825 -18.95 -1.17 15.04
N VAL A 826 -18.53 -0.09 14.38
CA VAL A 826 -17.45 -0.17 13.38
C VAL A 826 -16.14 -0.20 14.16
N VAL A 827 -15.45 -1.33 14.13
CA VAL A 827 -14.19 -1.54 14.83
C VAL A 827 -13.00 -1.26 13.91
N TRP A 828 -11.90 -0.76 14.49
CA TRP A 828 -10.64 -0.53 13.78
C TRP A 828 -10.79 0.41 12.57
N ALA A 829 -11.51 1.52 12.76
CA ALA A 829 -11.72 2.52 11.73
C ALA A 829 -10.45 3.33 11.47
N HIS A 830 -10.21 3.65 10.19
CA HIS A 830 -9.09 4.49 9.76
C HIS A 830 -9.39 5.99 9.95
N ARG A 831 -8.35 6.82 10.00
CA ARG A 831 -8.50 8.29 9.93
C ARG A 831 -8.93 8.73 8.54
N ASN A 832 -9.43 9.96 8.41
CA ASN A 832 -9.67 10.54 7.08
C ASN A 832 -8.37 11.14 6.52
N ALA A 833 -8.21 11.08 5.19
CA ALA A 833 -7.16 11.75 4.44
C ALA A 833 -7.80 12.78 3.50
N ASP A 834 -7.26 14.00 3.44
CA ASP A 834 -7.78 15.08 2.59
C ASP A 834 -6.96 15.20 1.30
N GLU A 835 -6.88 14.12 0.55
CA GLU A 835 -6.34 14.15 -0.80
C GLU A 835 -7.45 14.02 -1.82
N ALA A 836 -7.33 14.71 -2.97
CA ALA A 836 -8.34 14.68 -4.03
C ALA A 836 -8.70 13.26 -4.50
N THR A 837 -7.75 12.32 -4.40
CA THR A 837 -7.90 10.90 -4.77
C THR A 837 -8.35 10.00 -3.62
N LEU A 838 -8.34 10.49 -2.36
CA LEU A 838 -8.62 9.72 -1.14
C LEU A 838 -9.60 10.43 -0.20
N GLN A 839 -10.53 11.24 -0.74
CA GLN A 839 -11.57 11.92 0.06
C GLN A 839 -12.62 10.92 0.57
N LEU A 840 -12.23 10.11 1.55
CA LEU A 840 -13.09 9.14 2.20
C LEU A 840 -13.81 9.85 3.34
N ASN A 841 -15.13 9.93 3.31
CA ASN A 841 -15.93 10.32 4.48
C ASN A 841 -16.43 9.05 5.15
N HIS A 842 -16.55 9.04 6.48
CA HIS A 842 -17.28 7.98 7.16
C HIS A 842 -18.77 8.32 7.09
N GLU A 843 -19.47 7.82 6.08
CA GLU A 843 -20.88 8.15 5.83
C GLU A 843 -21.78 6.95 6.11
N TYR A 844 -22.71 7.12 7.04
CA TYR A 844 -23.57 6.06 7.52
C TYR A 844 -25.04 6.46 7.41
N TRP A 845 -25.84 5.61 6.79
CA TRP A 845 -27.26 5.83 6.56
C TRP A 845 -28.08 4.82 7.35
N TRP A 846 -29.21 5.23 7.91
CA TRP A 846 -30.09 4.33 8.66
C TRP A 846 -31.49 4.22 8.03
N PRO A 847 -31.61 3.64 6.83
CA PRO A 847 -32.83 3.77 6.03
C PRO A 847 -34.03 2.98 6.54
N GLU A 848 -33.83 1.88 7.26
CA GLU A 848 -34.91 0.94 7.64
C GLU A 848 -35.34 0.99 9.10
N GLY A 849 -34.66 1.80 9.93
CA GLY A 849 -34.86 1.77 11.38
C GLY A 849 -34.44 0.43 12.01
N LYS A 850 -33.66 -0.39 11.30
CA LYS A 850 -33.20 -1.72 11.73
C LYS A 850 -32.08 -1.58 12.78
N LEU A 851 -32.14 -2.37 13.83
CA LEU A 851 -31.11 -2.48 14.86
C LEU A 851 -30.16 -3.64 14.54
N GLY A 852 -29.01 -3.69 15.21
CA GLY A 852 -27.99 -4.73 15.00
C GLY A 852 -28.44 -6.16 15.28
N ASN A 853 -29.52 -6.34 16.03
CA ASN A 853 -30.17 -7.64 16.26
C ASN A 853 -31.19 -8.03 15.16
N GLY A 854 -31.31 -7.22 14.11
CA GLY A 854 -32.24 -7.43 13.00
C GLY A 854 -33.65 -6.88 13.21
N GLU A 855 -34.01 -6.45 14.42
CA GLU A 855 -35.35 -5.91 14.72
C GLU A 855 -35.51 -4.47 14.20
N LYS A 856 -36.74 -4.08 13.86
CA LYS A 856 -37.06 -2.68 13.56
C LYS A 856 -37.44 -1.92 14.82
N LEU A 857 -36.94 -0.70 14.94
CA LEU A 857 -37.26 0.19 16.06
C LEU A 857 -38.77 0.49 16.05
N LYS A 858 -39.42 0.32 17.21
CA LYS A 858 -40.88 0.54 17.35
C LYS A 858 -41.19 2.04 17.37
N PRO A 859 -42.40 2.47 16.96
CA PRO A 859 -42.84 3.86 17.12
C PRO A 859 -42.69 4.33 18.58
N GLY A 860 -42.12 5.51 18.77
CA GLY A 860 -41.76 6.01 20.10
C GLY A 860 -40.68 7.08 20.10
N ASN A 861 -40.33 7.55 21.30
CA ASN A 861 -39.27 8.53 21.50
C ASN A 861 -38.00 7.85 22.04
N TYR A 862 -36.84 8.29 21.54
CA TYR A 862 -35.56 7.68 21.87
C TYR A 862 -34.44 8.72 21.98
N SER A 863 -33.43 8.37 22.75
CA SER A 863 -32.13 9.05 22.77
C SER A 863 -31.19 8.35 21.80
N MET A 864 -30.53 9.11 20.94
CA MET A 864 -29.53 8.59 20.00
C MET A 864 -28.12 8.96 20.49
N ARG A 865 -27.13 8.12 20.24
CA ARG A 865 -25.73 8.39 20.57
C ARG A 865 -24.83 7.97 19.41
N PHE A 866 -24.09 8.91 18.83
CA PHE A 866 -23.05 8.62 17.85
C PHE A 866 -21.70 9.04 18.44
N ALA A 867 -20.75 8.11 18.55
CA ALA A 867 -19.50 8.38 19.24
C ALA A 867 -18.31 7.62 18.64
N ALA A 868 -17.12 8.19 18.77
CA ALA A 868 -15.86 7.53 18.43
C ALA A 868 -14.94 7.50 19.65
N LEU A 869 -14.27 6.38 19.88
CA LEU A 869 -13.34 6.22 20.98
C LEU A 869 -12.07 7.03 20.71
N ASN A 870 -11.63 7.84 21.68
CA ASN A 870 -10.40 8.63 21.51
C ASN A 870 -9.16 7.71 21.51
N PRO A 871 -8.00 8.16 20.99
CA PRO A 871 -6.77 7.38 21.02
C PRO A 871 -6.43 6.93 22.45
N PHE A 872 -6.03 5.67 22.61
CA PHE A 872 -5.79 5.02 23.91
C PHE A 872 -7.00 5.07 24.87
N GLY A 873 -8.21 5.26 24.35
CA GLY A 873 -9.44 5.22 25.12
C GLY A 873 -9.79 3.80 25.52
N VAL A 874 -10.44 3.65 26.68
CA VAL A 874 -11.07 2.41 27.13
C VAL A 874 -12.61 2.58 27.13
N PRO A 875 -13.38 1.66 26.50
CA PRO A 875 -14.83 1.80 26.34
C PRO A 875 -15.62 2.06 27.63
N GLU A 876 -15.14 1.53 28.76
CA GLU A 876 -15.73 1.63 30.09
C GLU A 876 -15.88 3.07 30.56
N ASN A 877 -14.97 3.96 30.13
CA ASN A 877 -14.96 5.35 30.57
C ASN A 877 -15.64 6.25 29.54
N GLY A 878 -16.89 6.63 29.82
CA GLY A 878 -17.70 7.51 28.96
C GLY A 878 -17.00 8.82 28.55
N ASN A 879 -16.12 9.37 29.40
CA ASN A 879 -15.38 10.61 29.11
C ASN A 879 -14.23 10.42 28.09
N GLN A 880 -13.93 9.18 27.71
CA GLN A 880 -12.90 8.87 26.72
C GLN A 880 -13.47 8.68 25.31
N TRP A 881 -14.77 8.93 25.15
CA TRP A 881 -15.45 8.99 23.86
C TRP A 881 -15.58 10.44 23.40
N SER A 882 -15.34 10.68 22.11
CA SER A 882 -15.85 11.87 21.44
C SER A 882 -17.30 11.61 21.07
N VAL A 883 -18.24 12.28 21.74
CA VAL A 883 -19.67 12.06 21.55
C VAL A 883 -20.26 13.19 20.72
N PHE A 884 -20.92 12.83 19.62
CA PHE A 884 -21.74 13.76 18.85
C PHE A 884 -23.09 13.95 19.55
N LYS A 885 -23.38 15.19 19.91
CA LYS A 885 -24.65 15.54 20.55
C LYS A 885 -25.78 15.51 19.52
N THR A 886 -26.73 14.59 19.71
CA THR A 886 -27.91 14.45 18.87
C THR A 886 -29.16 14.99 19.58
N PRO A 887 -30.21 15.42 18.86
CA PRO A 887 -31.52 15.62 19.45
C PRO A 887 -32.14 14.28 19.89
N LYS A 888 -33.19 14.35 20.71
CA LYS A 888 -34.12 13.23 20.88
C LYS A 888 -34.83 12.97 19.55
N ILE A 889 -35.04 11.70 19.23
CA ILE A 889 -35.67 11.27 17.99
C ILE A 889 -37.05 10.67 18.25
N THR A 890 -37.95 10.80 17.28
CA THR A 890 -39.28 10.18 17.28
C THR A 890 -39.43 9.29 16.07
N VAL A 891 -39.71 8.01 16.29
CA VAL A 891 -40.10 7.08 15.23
C VAL A 891 -41.63 7.12 15.10
N LEU A 892 -42.11 7.39 13.89
CA LEU A 892 -43.53 7.62 13.58
C LEU A 892 -44.28 6.33 13.23
#